data_AF-A0A2K5JJC5-F1
#
_entry.id   AF-A0A2K5JJC5-F1
#
_cell.length_a   1.000
_cell.length_b   1.000
_cell.length_c   1.000
_cell.angle_alpha   90.00
_cell.angle_beta   90.00
_cell.angle_gamma   90.00
#
_symmetry.space_group_name_H-M   'P 1'
#
loop_
_entity.id
_entity.type
_entity.pdbx_description
1 polymer ?
#
loop_
_entity_poly.entity_id
_entity_poly.type
_entity_poly.pdbx_seq_one_letter_code
_entity_poly.pdbx_strand_id
1 'polypeptide(L)'
;MSVLCWGRGAAGLRRALPPCGRPGLVAKEGTLGGVCGPRRSSSASPREQDQDRRKDWGHVELLEVLQARVRQLQAESVSEVVVNRVDVARLPERGSGDGGLQPPRKVQTGAKGASPVPCSGWAQRLEKDKWVQRMRIQQLKANLQMPVQSGEFKVLPKHLQVKPRLLSKQLAMFLAPESSWEEQLPRVLQEAPRKLSLDVGRAPSTEAQLSGQQQKLLAFFKCCLLTDHLSLAHHLLVTHHSQRNKQKLLTLDMYNTVMLGWARQGAFKELVYVLLMVKDAGLTPDLLSYAAALQCLGRQDQDAGTIERCLEQMSQEGLELQALFTAVPLSEEEQATVLKAVHKVKPTFSLPRQLPPVVNTSKLLRDVYAKDGPVSYPKLHLPLKTLQSLFEKQLCVELASKVCVVSVEKPALPSKEVMHARKTLQTLRDHWERALCRVLQETKNRLEGEVHKGQFSLYPFLCLLDEREVAQMLLEVLQGLPAPGESFTTLARELSARTFSRHVVQRQQLSGQVQALETYYRKYLHLLASDTKVPNPCLPRQYWEVLGAPEALREQPWPLPVQMELGKQLAEMLVQATQMPSSLNNPHGSSRLVPVLYHVYSFRNVQQIGVLKPHPAYVQLRETAAEPTLTFEAVDVPMLCPPLPWTSPHTGGFLLSPTKLMRTVEGATQHQELLETCPPTALHGALDALTQLGNCAWRVNGRVLDLVLQLFQAKGCPELGVPAPPSEAPQPAEAHLPQSAAPARKAELRRELARCQKVAREMHSLRAEALYRFSLAQHLRDCVFWLPHNMDFRGRTYPCPPHFNHLGSDVARALLEFAQGRPLGPQGLDWLKIHLVNLTGFKKREPLWKRLAFAEEVMDDILDSADQPMTGRKWWMGAEEPWQTLACCMEVANAVRSSDPAAYVSHLPVHQDGSCNGLQHYAALGRDSVGAASVNLEPADVPQDVYSGVAAQVEVFRRQDAQRGTQVAQMLEGFITRKVVKQTVMTVVYGVTRYGGRLQIEKRLRELTDFPQEFVWEASHYLVRQVFKSLQEMFSGTRAIQHWLTESARLISHMGSVVEWVTPLGIPIIQPYRLELKVKQVRGGIQSITYTQNGDISQKPNTRKQKNGFPPNFIHSLDSSHMMLTALHCYRKGLTFVSVHDCYWTHAADVTVMNQVCREQFVRLHSEPILEDLSRFLVRRFCPEPQKSSRCWEASLLKATLQAVPKPGAFDLERVKHSTYFFS
;
A
#
# COMPACT_ATOMS: atom_id res chain seq x y z
N MET A 1 27.36 -22.37 70.59
CA MET A 1 27.73 -22.29 72.02
C MET A 1 27.79 -20.82 72.44
N SER A 2 27.45 -20.59 73.70
CA SER A 2 27.63 -19.47 74.64
C SER A 2 28.53 -18.27 74.29
N VAL A 3 28.43 -17.08 74.92
CA VAL A 3 27.42 -16.27 75.67
C VAL A 3 28.12 -14.90 75.94
N LEU A 4 27.35 -13.82 76.21
CA LEU A 4 27.67 -12.56 76.96
C LEU A 4 27.50 -11.26 76.16
N CYS A 5 27.11 -10.10 76.72
CA CYS A 5 26.05 -9.80 77.72
C CYS A 5 25.88 -8.26 77.90
N TRP A 6 24.68 -7.83 78.33
CA TRP A 6 24.31 -6.52 78.96
C TRP A 6 24.31 -5.25 78.06
N GLY A 7 23.39 -4.28 78.25
CA GLY A 7 22.14 -4.30 79.04
C GLY A 7 21.45 -2.95 79.29
N ARG A 8 20.10 -2.97 79.39
CA ARG A 8 19.14 -2.00 80.01
C ARG A 8 19.05 -0.54 79.45
N GLY A 9 17.89 0.12 79.41
CA GLY A 9 16.50 -0.33 79.64
C GLY A 9 15.43 0.80 79.64
N ALA A 10 14.14 0.40 79.53
CA ALA A 10 12.90 1.01 80.09
C ALA A 10 12.48 2.47 79.70
N ALA A 11 11.20 2.90 79.63
CA ALA A 11 9.83 2.33 79.65
C ALA A 11 8.84 3.44 79.11
N GLY A 12 7.53 3.29 78.83
CA GLY A 12 6.60 2.15 78.80
C GLY A 12 5.13 2.56 78.53
N LEU A 13 4.28 1.57 78.20
CA LEU A 13 2.82 1.41 78.49
C LEU A 13 1.72 2.43 78.07
N ARG A 14 0.92 2.00 77.07
CA ARG A 14 -0.57 1.76 77.06
C ARG A 14 -1.64 2.87 77.27
N ARG A 15 -2.69 2.75 76.41
CA ARG A 15 -4.19 2.91 76.57
C ARG A 15 -4.93 4.13 75.95
N ALA A 16 -5.70 3.83 74.90
CA ALA A 16 -7.16 4.02 74.70
C ALA A 16 -7.85 5.42 74.80
N LEU A 17 -8.54 5.85 73.72
CA LEU A 17 -10.02 6.02 73.57
C LEU A 17 -10.40 6.90 72.33
N PRO A 18 -11.64 6.81 71.78
CA PRO A 18 -12.21 7.68 70.70
C PRO A 18 -13.22 8.71 71.29
N PRO A 19 -14.16 9.39 70.55
CA PRO A 19 -14.32 9.75 69.12
C PRO A 19 -14.57 11.28 68.90
N CYS A 20 -15.10 11.67 67.72
CA CYS A 20 -15.35 13.05 67.23
C CYS A 20 -16.50 13.86 67.88
N GLY A 21 -16.45 15.21 67.81
CA GLY A 21 -17.59 16.12 68.04
C GLY A 21 -17.34 17.60 67.59
N ARG A 22 -18.33 18.27 66.99
CA ARG A 22 -18.29 19.64 66.38
C ARG A 22 -18.61 20.79 67.38
N PRO A 23 -18.53 22.09 66.98
CA PRO A 23 -19.67 22.83 66.35
C PRO A 23 -19.25 23.47 64.99
N GLY A 24 -20.08 24.00 64.06
CA GLY A 24 -21.28 24.85 64.14
C GLY A 24 -20.88 26.29 63.75
N LEU A 25 -21.55 27.07 62.88
CA LEU A 25 -22.82 26.97 62.12
C LEU A 25 -22.81 27.97 60.91
N VAL A 26 -23.76 27.88 59.96
CA VAL A 26 -24.56 28.98 59.32
C VAL A 26 -25.46 28.40 58.20
N ALA A 27 -26.64 29.02 58.01
CA ALA A 27 -27.85 28.52 57.36
C ALA A 27 -27.83 28.29 55.82
N LYS A 28 -28.81 27.48 55.39
CA LYS A 28 -29.45 27.51 54.05
C LYS A 28 -30.96 27.41 54.22
N GLU A 29 -31.70 28.32 53.59
CA GLU A 29 -33.09 28.10 53.16
C GLU A 29 -33.07 27.05 52.01
N GLY A 30 -34.08 26.22 51.71
CA GLY A 30 -35.54 26.43 51.81
C GLY A 30 -36.06 27.02 50.48
N THR A 31 -37.03 26.46 49.75
CA THR A 31 -37.75 25.17 49.85
C THR A 31 -38.50 24.89 48.52
N LEU A 32 -38.84 23.62 48.23
CA LEU A 32 -39.94 23.15 47.33
C LEU A 32 -39.87 23.48 45.80
N GLY A 33 -40.36 22.62 44.89
CA GLY A 33 -40.80 21.23 45.05
C GLY A 33 -41.38 20.57 43.78
N GLY A 34 -41.26 19.24 43.70
CA GLY A 34 -42.26 18.32 43.08
C GLY A 34 -42.22 18.09 41.55
N VAL A 35 -42.76 17.03 40.94
CA VAL A 35 -43.35 15.71 41.30
C VAL A 35 -43.29 14.88 39.96
N CYS A 36 -43.09 13.55 39.82
CA CYS A 36 -43.17 12.35 40.69
C CYS A 36 -42.07 11.30 40.35
N GLY A 37 -42.31 10.01 40.65
CA GLY A 37 -41.60 8.82 40.13
C GLY A 37 -42.55 7.89 39.33
N PRO A 38 -42.48 6.52 39.41
CA PRO A 38 -41.72 5.70 40.38
C PRO A 38 -40.97 4.46 39.84
N ARG A 39 -40.00 3.97 40.65
CA ARG A 39 -39.64 2.56 41.02
C ARG A 39 -39.63 1.46 39.92
N ARG A 40 -38.68 0.51 39.91
CA ARG A 40 -38.27 -0.37 41.04
C ARG A 40 -36.81 -0.83 40.96
N SER A 41 -36.29 -1.19 42.14
CA SER A 41 -34.98 -1.78 42.40
C SER A 41 -34.95 -3.31 42.24
N SER A 42 -33.78 -3.85 41.88
CA SER A 42 -33.29 -5.12 42.44
C SER A 42 -31.78 -5.06 42.64
N SER A 43 -31.28 -5.79 43.64
CA SER A 43 -29.91 -5.71 44.15
C SER A 43 -29.05 -6.89 43.72
N ALA A 44 -27.86 -6.62 43.19
CA ALA A 44 -26.76 -7.57 43.01
C ALA A 44 -25.42 -6.90 43.34
N SER A 45 -24.41 -7.68 43.73
CA SER A 45 -23.21 -7.16 44.42
C SER A 45 -22.20 -6.43 43.49
N PRO A 46 -21.37 -5.50 44.00
CA PRO A 46 -20.49 -4.68 43.15
C PRO A 46 -19.17 -5.35 42.72
N ARG A 47 -18.86 -6.59 43.13
CA ARG A 47 -17.51 -7.17 42.98
C ARG A 47 -17.28 -8.05 41.75
N GLU A 48 -18.33 -8.55 41.11
CA GLU A 48 -18.19 -9.41 39.91
C GLU A 48 -18.27 -8.63 38.59
N GLN A 49 -19.11 -7.59 38.51
CA GLN A 49 -19.25 -6.78 37.29
C GLN A 49 -17.98 -6.01 36.89
N ASP A 50 -17.09 -5.71 37.84
CA ASP A 50 -15.84 -4.98 37.59
C ASP A 50 -14.74 -5.87 36.99
N GLN A 51 -14.81 -7.19 37.16
CA GLN A 51 -13.91 -8.12 36.47
C GLN A 51 -14.34 -8.37 35.02
N ASP A 52 -15.63 -8.58 34.76
CA ASP A 52 -16.10 -8.82 33.39
C ASP A 52 -16.08 -7.55 32.53
N ARG A 53 -16.38 -6.37 33.09
CA ARG A 53 -16.12 -5.10 32.39
C ARG A 53 -14.64 -4.94 32.03
N ARG A 54 -13.69 -5.32 32.90
CA ARG A 54 -12.26 -5.28 32.57
C ARG A 54 -11.86 -6.29 31.48
N LYS A 55 -12.51 -7.46 31.39
CA LYS A 55 -12.31 -8.41 30.28
C LYS A 55 -12.83 -7.87 28.95
N ASP A 56 -13.97 -7.17 28.96
CA ASP A 56 -14.58 -6.57 27.76
C ASP A 56 -13.78 -5.37 27.24
N TRP A 57 -13.34 -4.46 28.14
CA TRP A 57 -12.43 -3.38 27.78
C TRP A 57 -11.11 -3.93 27.21
N GLY A 58 -10.59 -5.03 27.79
CA GLY A 58 -9.44 -5.75 27.25
C GLY A 58 -9.69 -6.32 25.83
N HIS A 59 -10.89 -6.81 25.52
CA HIS A 59 -11.26 -7.31 24.19
C HIS A 59 -11.44 -6.19 23.14
N VAL A 60 -11.94 -5.02 23.52
CA VAL A 60 -11.97 -3.86 22.61
C VAL A 60 -10.56 -3.36 22.34
N GLU A 61 -9.70 -3.29 23.36
CA GLU A 61 -8.29 -2.98 23.18
C GLU A 61 -7.57 -3.99 22.27
N LEU A 62 -7.92 -5.28 22.37
CA LEU A 62 -7.42 -6.41 21.58
C LEU A 62 -7.69 -6.21 20.09
N LEU A 63 -8.95 -5.95 19.73
CA LEU A 63 -9.43 -5.87 18.34
C LEU A 63 -8.79 -4.71 17.58
N GLU A 64 -8.68 -3.55 18.20
CA GLU A 64 -8.03 -2.38 17.60
C GLU A 64 -6.52 -2.55 17.43
N VAL A 65 -5.83 -3.19 18.39
CA VAL A 65 -4.39 -3.49 18.30
C VAL A 65 -4.11 -4.56 17.26
N LEU A 66 -4.97 -5.58 17.16
CA LEU A 66 -4.89 -6.59 16.11
C LEU A 66 -5.15 -5.97 14.73
N GLN A 67 -6.14 -5.07 14.58
CA GLN A 67 -6.33 -4.32 13.33
C GLN A 67 -5.14 -3.42 12.98
N ALA A 68 -4.52 -2.77 13.96
CA ALA A 68 -3.31 -1.97 13.74
C ALA A 68 -2.12 -2.84 13.32
N ARG A 69 -1.90 -3.99 13.96
CA ARG A 69 -0.81 -4.92 13.62
C ARG A 69 -1.06 -5.66 12.31
N VAL A 70 -2.31 -5.99 11.99
CA VAL A 70 -2.72 -6.52 10.69
C VAL A 70 -2.39 -5.50 9.59
N ARG A 71 -2.74 -4.22 9.72
CA ARG A 71 -2.36 -3.19 8.74
C ARG A 71 -0.85 -2.94 8.67
N GLN A 72 -0.12 -3.10 9.78
CA GLN A 72 1.35 -3.04 9.78
C GLN A 72 1.96 -4.24 9.03
N LEU A 73 1.45 -5.46 9.25
CA LEU A 73 1.89 -6.67 8.56
C LEU A 73 1.47 -6.67 7.09
N GLN A 74 0.31 -6.09 6.73
CA GLN A 74 -0.12 -5.90 5.33
C GLN A 74 0.77 -4.91 4.57
N ALA A 75 1.49 -4.01 5.26
CA ALA A 75 2.51 -3.14 4.68
C ALA A 75 3.90 -3.82 4.61
N GLU A 76 4.10 -4.93 5.33
CA GLU A 76 5.36 -5.68 5.43
C GLU A 76 5.29 -7.05 4.70
N SER A 77 4.11 -7.52 4.28
CA SER A 77 3.88 -8.82 3.64
C SER A 77 2.54 -8.90 2.90
N VAL A 78 2.55 -9.35 1.64
CA VAL A 78 1.32 -9.62 0.85
C VAL A 78 0.98 -11.10 0.97
N SER A 79 0.22 -11.47 2.01
CA SER A 79 -0.67 -12.64 2.03
C SER A 79 -1.43 -12.76 3.36
N GLU A 80 -2.77 -12.81 3.34
CA GLU A 80 -3.58 -13.13 4.51
C GLU A 80 -4.26 -14.50 4.38
N VAL A 81 -3.94 -15.41 5.30
CA VAL A 81 -4.76 -16.59 5.61
C VAL A 81 -5.71 -16.24 6.75
N VAL A 82 -7.02 -16.43 6.56
CA VAL A 82 -8.04 -16.23 7.60
C VAL A 82 -8.57 -17.57 8.11
N VAL A 83 -8.48 -17.79 9.42
CA VAL A 83 -9.05 -18.95 10.11
C VAL A 83 -10.43 -18.61 10.67
N ASN A 84 -11.48 -19.27 10.16
CA ASN A 84 -12.83 -19.17 10.70
C ASN A 84 -13.16 -20.39 11.59
N ARG A 85 -13.69 -20.14 12.80
CA ARG A 85 -14.46 -21.14 13.58
C ARG A 85 -15.95 -20.93 13.34
N VAL A 86 -16.72 -22.01 13.32
CA VAL A 86 -18.18 -22.00 13.22
C VAL A 86 -18.73 -22.99 14.24
N ASP A 87 -19.57 -22.52 15.17
CA ASP A 87 -20.37 -23.38 16.03
C ASP A 87 -21.74 -23.62 15.42
N VAL A 88 -22.22 -24.87 15.49
CA VAL A 88 -23.50 -25.29 14.92
C VAL A 88 -24.31 -26.01 16.00
N ALA A 89 -25.41 -25.39 16.44
CA ALA A 89 -26.38 -26.03 17.32
C ALA A 89 -27.14 -27.14 16.58
N ARG A 90 -27.40 -28.26 17.26
CA ARG A 90 -28.20 -29.38 16.74
C ARG A 90 -29.64 -29.28 17.24
N LEU A 91 -30.59 -29.63 16.37
CA LEU A 91 -31.93 -30.11 16.74
C LEU A 91 -31.97 -31.65 16.57
N PRO A 92 -32.79 -32.36 17.37
CA PRO A 92 -32.76 -33.82 17.42
C PRO A 92 -33.60 -34.53 16.33
N GLU A 93 -33.25 -35.79 16.10
CA GLU A 93 -33.76 -36.67 15.04
C GLU A 93 -35.03 -37.43 15.46
N ARG A 94 -35.91 -37.75 14.49
CA ARG A 94 -36.68 -39.00 14.45
C ARG A 94 -36.92 -39.45 13.01
N GLY A 95 -36.43 -40.65 12.66
CA GLY A 95 -37.09 -41.51 11.66
C GLY A 95 -38.28 -42.25 12.30
N SER A 96 -39.01 -43.15 11.64
CA SER A 96 -38.90 -43.71 10.28
C SER A 96 -40.17 -44.55 10.00
N GLY A 97 -40.48 -44.86 8.74
CA GLY A 97 -41.64 -45.67 8.32
C GLY A 97 -42.82 -44.79 7.88
N ASP A 98 -43.17 -44.59 6.60
CA ASP A 98 -43.33 -45.48 5.42
C ASP A 98 -44.78 -45.98 5.23
N GLY A 99 -45.26 -45.95 3.97
CA GLY A 99 -46.54 -46.49 3.50
C GLY A 99 -47.81 -45.63 3.68
N GLY A 100 -48.57 -45.43 2.59
CA GLY A 100 -50.04 -45.26 2.68
C GLY A 100 -50.66 -44.01 2.04
N LEU A 101 -51.35 -44.20 0.91
CA LEU A 101 -52.08 -43.20 0.13
C LEU A 101 -53.29 -42.53 0.84
N GLN A 102 -53.56 -41.29 0.40
CA GLN A 102 -54.84 -40.55 0.24
C GLN A 102 -56.19 -41.34 0.27
N PRO A 103 -57.38 -40.67 0.35
CA PRO A 103 -57.79 -39.38 0.96
C PRO A 103 -59.22 -39.51 1.62
N PRO A 104 -60.25 -38.62 1.49
CA PRO A 104 -60.43 -37.17 1.73
C PRO A 104 -61.59 -36.82 2.73
N ARG A 105 -61.99 -35.52 2.78
CA ARG A 105 -63.24 -34.88 3.31
C ARG A 105 -63.23 -34.50 4.82
N LYS A 106 -63.47 -33.23 5.20
CA LYS A 106 -64.71 -32.41 5.18
C LYS A 106 -65.81 -33.04 6.07
N VAL A 107 -66.49 -32.35 7.00
CA VAL A 107 -66.67 -30.89 7.22
C VAL A 107 -67.22 -30.62 8.66
N GLN A 108 -67.04 -29.39 9.20
CA GLN A 108 -67.79 -28.62 10.27
C GLN A 108 -68.54 -29.37 11.42
N THR A 109 -68.64 -28.93 12.69
CA THR A 109 -68.52 -27.64 13.42
C THR A 109 -67.77 -27.86 14.76
N GLY A 110 -67.61 -26.95 15.76
CA GLY A 110 -67.79 -25.48 15.86
C GLY A 110 -68.09 -25.01 17.31
N ALA A 111 -67.51 -23.88 17.74
CA ALA A 111 -67.61 -23.23 19.08
C ALA A 111 -66.97 -23.99 20.28
N LYS A 112 -66.37 -23.37 21.30
CA LYS A 112 -66.14 -21.93 21.64
C LYS A 112 -64.95 -21.80 22.63
N GLY A 113 -64.12 -20.76 22.47
CA GLY A 113 -63.43 -20.06 23.58
C GLY A 113 -62.14 -20.62 24.20
N ALA A 114 -60.97 -20.19 23.70
CA ALA A 114 -59.78 -19.87 24.50
C ALA A 114 -58.78 -19.02 23.68
N SER A 115 -58.20 -17.98 24.28
CA SER A 115 -57.27 -17.04 23.64
C SER A 115 -55.80 -17.44 23.83
N PRO A 116 -54.92 -17.27 22.82
CA PRO A 116 -53.48 -17.19 23.06
C PRO A 116 -52.80 -15.91 22.52
N VAL A 117 -52.05 -15.27 23.44
CA VAL A 117 -50.72 -14.64 23.33
C VAL A 117 -50.20 -14.19 21.93
N PRO A 118 -49.72 -12.94 21.78
CA PRO A 118 -49.30 -12.40 20.48
C PRO A 118 -47.97 -12.99 19.94
N CYS A 119 -47.93 -13.16 18.62
CA CYS A 119 -46.78 -13.71 17.90
C CYS A 119 -45.69 -12.66 17.64
N SER A 120 -44.41 -13.08 17.64
CA SER A 120 -43.26 -12.16 17.53
C SER A 120 -43.14 -11.47 16.17
N GLY A 121 -42.71 -10.19 16.17
CA GLY A 121 -42.61 -9.35 14.97
C GLY A 121 -41.64 -9.82 13.87
N TRP A 122 -40.82 -10.85 14.14
CA TRP A 122 -39.98 -11.49 13.12
C TRP A 122 -40.79 -12.28 12.09
N ALA A 123 -41.89 -12.92 12.50
CA ALA A 123 -42.75 -13.66 11.58
C ALA A 123 -43.41 -12.73 10.55
N GLN A 124 -43.98 -11.60 11.01
CA GLN A 124 -44.55 -10.58 10.14
C GLN A 124 -43.52 -9.97 9.18
N ARG A 125 -42.27 -9.78 9.62
CA ARG A 125 -41.20 -9.29 8.75
C ARG A 125 -40.86 -10.28 7.64
N LEU A 126 -40.74 -11.57 7.99
CA LEU A 126 -40.46 -12.65 7.04
C LEU A 126 -41.61 -12.83 6.02
N GLU A 127 -42.86 -12.67 6.44
CA GLU A 127 -44.00 -12.68 5.51
C GLU A 127 -44.00 -11.46 4.60
N LYS A 128 -43.70 -10.27 5.12
CA LYS A 128 -43.61 -9.03 4.32
C LYS A 128 -42.51 -9.12 3.26
N ASP A 129 -41.34 -9.68 3.61
CA ASP A 129 -40.23 -9.89 2.67
C ASP A 129 -40.58 -10.98 1.63
N LYS A 130 -41.23 -12.08 2.03
CA LYS A 130 -41.76 -13.10 1.09
C LYS A 130 -42.81 -12.51 0.15
N TRP A 131 -43.67 -11.61 0.64
CA TRP A 131 -44.68 -10.92 -0.17
C TRP A 131 -44.03 -9.96 -1.19
N VAL A 132 -43.03 -9.17 -0.77
CA VAL A 132 -42.24 -8.32 -1.68
C VAL A 132 -41.49 -9.15 -2.72
N GLN A 133 -40.92 -10.31 -2.36
CA GLN A 133 -40.34 -11.23 -3.33
C GLN A 133 -41.37 -11.78 -4.32
N ARG A 134 -42.56 -12.20 -3.85
CA ARG A 134 -43.64 -12.69 -4.73
C ARG A 134 -44.12 -11.60 -5.70
N MET A 135 -44.31 -10.36 -5.23
CA MET A 135 -44.63 -9.21 -6.07
C MET A 135 -43.56 -8.95 -7.13
N ARG A 136 -42.26 -8.99 -6.76
CA ARG A 136 -41.16 -8.88 -7.74
C ARG A 136 -41.12 -10.02 -8.75
N ILE A 137 -41.41 -11.25 -8.33
CA ILE A 137 -41.48 -12.42 -9.22
C ILE A 137 -42.70 -12.31 -10.16
N GLN A 138 -43.83 -11.78 -9.69
CA GLN A 138 -44.98 -11.48 -10.55
C GLN A 138 -44.69 -10.33 -11.53
N GLN A 139 -44.02 -9.26 -11.11
CA GLN A 139 -43.58 -8.19 -12.03
C GLN A 139 -42.57 -8.69 -13.06
N LEU A 140 -41.61 -9.54 -12.67
CA LEU A 140 -40.68 -10.17 -13.62
C LEU A 140 -41.41 -11.10 -14.60
N LYS A 141 -42.39 -11.88 -14.14
CA LYS A 141 -43.22 -12.73 -15.02
C LYS A 141 -44.12 -11.92 -15.95
N ALA A 142 -44.69 -10.80 -15.49
CA ALA A 142 -45.46 -9.88 -16.34
C ALA A 142 -44.57 -9.23 -17.42
N ASN A 143 -43.37 -8.79 -17.05
CA ASN A 143 -42.39 -8.25 -18.00
C ASN A 143 -41.87 -9.30 -19.01
N LEU A 144 -41.91 -10.59 -18.65
CA LEU A 144 -41.55 -11.73 -19.53
C LEU A 144 -42.71 -12.23 -20.41
N GLN A 145 -43.93 -11.74 -20.23
CA GLN A 145 -45.13 -12.17 -20.98
C GLN A 145 -45.68 -11.09 -21.93
N MET A 146 -45.02 -9.93 -22.03
CA MET A 146 -45.30 -8.97 -23.09
C MET A 146 -44.87 -9.56 -24.45
N PRO A 147 -45.75 -9.60 -25.48
CA PRO A 147 -45.35 -10.03 -26.82
C PRO A 147 -44.26 -9.10 -27.35
N VAL A 148 -43.21 -9.70 -27.94
CA VAL A 148 -42.24 -8.95 -28.74
C VAL A 148 -42.94 -8.50 -30.02
N GLN A 149 -43.58 -7.33 -29.97
CA GLN A 149 -43.87 -6.59 -31.19
C GLN A 149 -42.53 -6.14 -31.76
N SER A 150 -42.18 -6.72 -32.90
CA SER A 150 -41.08 -6.29 -33.75
C SER A 150 -41.42 -4.95 -34.41
N GLY A 151 -41.53 -3.90 -33.59
CA GLY A 151 -41.53 -2.53 -34.05
C GLY A 151 -40.08 -2.09 -34.21
N GLU A 152 -39.73 -1.65 -35.43
CA GLU A 152 -38.47 -0.94 -35.65
C GLU A 152 -38.45 0.31 -34.78
N PHE A 153 -37.70 0.27 -33.68
CA PHE A 153 -37.40 1.47 -32.89
C PHE A 153 -36.45 2.35 -33.71
N LYS A 154 -37.01 3.15 -34.62
CA LYS A 154 -36.38 4.37 -35.11
C LYS A 154 -36.20 5.30 -33.92
N VAL A 155 -35.04 5.18 -33.27
CA VAL A 155 -34.57 6.12 -32.26
C VAL A 155 -34.39 7.46 -32.97
N LEU A 156 -35.40 8.34 -32.85
CA LEU A 156 -35.22 9.74 -33.25
C LEU A 156 -34.06 10.32 -32.44
N PRO A 157 -33.03 10.91 -33.06
CA PRO A 157 -31.95 11.54 -32.33
C PRO A 157 -32.50 12.64 -31.44
N LYS A 158 -32.34 12.49 -30.12
CA LYS A 158 -32.62 13.60 -29.20
C LYS A 158 -31.50 14.62 -29.36
N HIS A 159 -31.77 15.72 -30.07
CA HIS A 159 -30.82 16.81 -30.26
C HIS A 159 -30.17 17.23 -28.93
N LEU A 160 -28.84 17.14 -28.87
CA LEU A 160 -28.03 17.63 -27.76
C LEU A 160 -28.21 19.15 -27.62
N GLN A 161 -28.36 19.64 -26.39
CA GLN A 161 -28.54 21.07 -26.13
C GLN A 161 -27.18 21.77 -26.06
N VAL A 162 -26.83 22.49 -27.13
CA VAL A 162 -25.61 23.32 -27.20
C VAL A 162 -25.89 24.80 -26.85
N LYS A 163 -27.11 25.31 -27.07
CA LYS A 163 -27.45 26.70 -26.72
C LYS A 163 -27.86 26.80 -25.24
N PRO A 164 -27.16 27.59 -24.41
CA PRO A 164 -27.51 27.73 -22.99
C PRO A 164 -28.83 28.50 -22.78
N ARG A 165 -29.53 28.21 -21.68
CA ARG A 165 -30.58 29.09 -21.13
C ARG A 165 -29.99 29.85 -19.94
N LEU A 166 -29.54 31.08 -20.19
CA LEU A 166 -28.95 31.96 -19.17
C LEU A 166 -30.04 32.51 -18.23
N LEU A 167 -29.70 32.70 -16.96
CA LEU A 167 -30.61 33.19 -15.93
C LEU A 167 -30.63 34.73 -15.82
N SER A 168 -29.70 35.42 -16.46
CA SER A 168 -29.61 36.87 -16.59
C SER A 168 -30.29 37.30 -17.88
N LYS A 169 -31.27 38.21 -17.77
CA LYS A 169 -31.96 38.78 -18.93
C LYS A 169 -31.03 39.62 -19.81
N GLN A 170 -30.01 40.24 -19.22
CA GLN A 170 -29.01 41.05 -19.92
C GLN A 170 -28.07 40.17 -20.75
N LEU A 171 -27.43 39.16 -20.14
CA LEU A 171 -26.56 38.22 -20.86
C LEU A 171 -27.33 37.40 -21.91
N ALA A 172 -28.62 37.14 -21.69
CA ALA A 172 -29.47 36.46 -22.68
C ALA A 172 -29.67 37.26 -23.98
N MET A 173 -29.43 38.58 -24.01
CA MET A 173 -29.49 39.37 -25.24
C MET A 173 -28.38 38.96 -26.23
N PHE A 174 -27.18 38.64 -25.74
CA PHE A 174 -26.07 38.14 -26.57
C PHE A 174 -26.33 36.75 -27.20
N LEU A 175 -27.42 36.06 -26.82
CA LEU A 175 -27.84 34.82 -27.47
C LEU A 175 -28.75 35.04 -28.70
N ALA A 176 -29.14 36.28 -29.01
CA ALA A 176 -29.86 36.66 -30.21
C ALA A 176 -28.92 37.50 -31.11
N PRO A 177 -28.55 37.04 -32.32
CA PRO A 177 -27.50 37.69 -33.09
C PRO A 177 -28.03 38.83 -33.97
N GLU A 178 -27.46 40.02 -33.81
CA GLU A 178 -27.42 41.08 -34.83
C GLU A 178 -25.98 41.37 -35.31
N SER A 179 -24.97 40.72 -34.73
CA SER A 179 -23.53 40.91 -34.99
C SER A 179 -22.74 39.60 -34.99
N SER A 180 -21.48 39.62 -35.45
CA SER A 180 -20.61 38.43 -35.49
C SER A 180 -20.13 38.02 -34.09
N TRP A 181 -19.74 36.76 -33.91
CA TRP A 181 -19.26 36.26 -32.61
C TRP A 181 -17.90 36.88 -32.21
N GLU A 182 -17.07 37.26 -33.18
CA GLU A 182 -15.79 37.96 -32.96
C GLU A 182 -16.01 39.33 -32.29
N GLU A 183 -17.00 40.10 -32.75
CA GLU A 183 -17.36 41.39 -32.15
C GLU A 183 -18.00 41.26 -30.76
N GLN A 184 -18.59 40.11 -30.45
CA GLN A 184 -19.25 39.86 -29.17
C GLN A 184 -18.26 39.49 -28.07
N LEU A 185 -17.17 38.75 -28.35
CA LEU A 185 -16.22 38.31 -27.32
C LEU A 185 -15.72 39.48 -26.43
N PRO A 186 -15.26 40.63 -26.95
CA PRO A 186 -14.86 41.77 -26.12
C PRO A 186 -16.00 42.31 -25.25
N ARG A 187 -17.23 42.35 -25.79
CA ARG A 187 -18.41 42.85 -25.05
C ARG A 187 -18.78 41.91 -23.91
N VAL A 188 -18.79 40.58 -24.13
CA VAL A 188 -19.03 39.63 -23.03
C VAL A 188 -17.87 39.66 -22.05
N LEU A 189 -16.62 39.82 -22.49
CA LEU A 189 -15.44 39.93 -21.62
C LEU A 189 -15.46 41.20 -20.75
N GLN A 190 -16.08 42.30 -21.19
CA GLN A 190 -16.27 43.52 -20.40
C GLN A 190 -17.47 43.49 -19.43
N GLU A 191 -18.50 42.66 -19.64
CA GLU A 191 -19.65 42.63 -18.72
C GLU A 191 -19.27 42.20 -17.30
N ALA A 192 -19.65 42.98 -16.29
CA ALA A 192 -19.40 42.63 -14.89
C ALA A 192 -20.15 41.34 -14.48
N PRO A 193 -19.54 40.44 -13.69
CA PRO A 193 -20.21 39.23 -13.22
C PRO A 193 -21.44 39.57 -12.35
N ARG A 194 -22.46 38.73 -12.44
CA ARG A 194 -23.75 38.97 -11.80
C ARG A 194 -23.63 39.08 -10.28
N LYS A 195 -23.90 40.27 -9.72
CA LYS A 195 -24.06 40.46 -8.26
C LYS A 195 -25.23 39.63 -7.73
N LEU A 196 -24.93 38.54 -7.02
CA LEU A 196 -25.90 37.75 -6.29
C LEU A 196 -26.27 38.46 -4.98
N SER A 197 -27.50 38.98 -4.91
CA SER A 197 -28.08 39.49 -3.66
C SER A 197 -28.57 38.32 -2.79
N LEU A 198 -27.72 37.80 -1.89
CA LEU A 198 -28.09 37.06 -0.68
C LEU A 198 -26.85 36.77 0.19
N ASP A 199 -27.04 36.90 1.51
CA ASP A 199 -26.09 36.78 2.64
C ASP A 199 -24.61 36.46 2.41
N VAL A 200 -23.76 37.31 3.02
CA VAL A 200 -22.30 37.19 3.08
C VAL A 200 -21.87 36.04 4.02
N GLY A 201 -22.06 34.81 3.57
CA GLY A 201 -21.14 33.73 3.91
C GLY A 201 -19.83 33.99 3.17
N ARG A 202 -18.72 34.15 3.91
CA ARG A 202 -17.38 34.43 3.35
C ARG A 202 -17.11 33.58 2.10
N ALA A 203 -16.66 34.23 1.02
CA ALA A 203 -16.03 33.53 -0.09
C ALA A 203 -14.85 32.70 0.47
N PRO A 204 -14.77 31.38 0.19
CA PRO A 204 -13.65 30.57 0.63
C PRO A 204 -12.41 30.95 -0.19
N SER A 205 -11.55 31.76 0.41
CA SER A 205 -10.17 31.97 -0.05
C SER A 205 -9.44 30.62 -0.07
N THR A 206 -8.82 30.28 -1.20
CA THR A 206 -7.90 29.14 -1.40
C THR A 206 -8.46 27.75 -1.01
N GLU A 207 -8.69 26.92 -2.02
CA GLU A 207 -8.98 25.47 -1.91
C GLU A 207 -10.24 25.09 -1.13
N ALA A 208 -11.40 25.52 -1.63
CA ALA A 208 -12.69 24.95 -1.23
C ALA A 208 -12.78 23.47 -1.66
N GLN A 209 -12.61 22.55 -0.70
CA GLN A 209 -12.60 21.09 -0.89
C GLN A 209 -13.84 20.60 -1.69
N LEU A 210 -13.63 20.17 -2.94
CA LEU A 210 -14.70 19.75 -3.84
C LEU A 210 -15.55 18.63 -3.25
N SER A 211 -16.88 18.78 -3.29
CA SER A 211 -17.80 17.72 -2.89
C SER A 211 -17.66 16.48 -3.79
N GLY A 212 -18.00 15.30 -3.27
CA GLY A 212 -17.90 14.05 -4.04
C GLY A 212 -18.74 14.02 -5.32
N GLN A 213 -19.75 14.90 -5.46
CA GLN A 213 -20.54 15.04 -6.68
C GLN A 213 -19.89 16.04 -7.66
N GLN A 214 -19.26 17.11 -7.17
CA GLN A 214 -18.40 17.98 -7.98
C GLN A 214 -17.21 17.21 -8.55
N GLN A 215 -16.54 16.38 -7.74
CA GLN A 215 -15.44 15.52 -8.19
C GLN A 215 -15.86 14.60 -9.35
N LYS A 216 -17.06 14.01 -9.29
CA LYS A 216 -17.62 13.20 -10.40
C LYS A 216 -17.86 14.03 -11.66
N LEU A 217 -18.48 15.21 -11.55
CA LEU A 217 -18.76 16.08 -12.70
C LEU A 217 -17.47 16.58 -13.36
N LEU A 218 -16.48 17.03 -12.59
CA LEU A 218 -15.19 17.46 -13.13
C LEU A 218 -14.46 16.31 -13.84
N ALA A 219 -14.45 15.12 -13.24
CA ALA A 219 -13.89 13.92 -13.86
C ALA A 219 -14.62 13.54 -15.16
N PHE A 220 -15.95 13.69 -15.21
CA PHE A 220 -16.75 13.47 -16.42
C PHE A 220 -16.31 14.40 -17.55
N PHE A 221 -16.24 15.70 -17.31
CA PHE A 221 -15.84 16.67 -18.34
C PHE A 221 -14.41 16.42 -18.82
N LYS A 222 -13.46 16.14 -17.92
CA LYS A 222 -12.08 15.76 -18.28
C LYS A 222 -12.06 14.49 -19.14
N CYS A 223 -12.86 13.47 -18.79
CA CYS A 223 -12.97 12.23 -19.55
C CYS A 223 -13.60 12.41 -20.94
N CYS A 224 -14.55 13.33 -21.11
CA CYS A 224 -15.08 13.67 -22.43
C CYS A 224 -14.03 14.36 -23.32
N LEU A 225 -13.12 15.15 -22.76
CA LEU A 225 -11.99 15.72 -23.51
C LEU A 225 -10.98 14.67 -23.98
N LEU A 226 -10.82 13.57 -23.24
CA LEU A 226 -9.94 12.45 -23.61
C LEU A 226 -10.55 11.54 -24.69
N THR A 227 -11.89 11.55 -24.82
CA THR A 227 -12.64 10.68 -25.74
C THR A 227 -13.33 11.46 -26.86
N ASP A 228 -13.03 12.75 -27.02
CA ASP A 228 -13.64 13.70 -27.96
C ASP A 228 -15.18 13.83 -27.92
N HIS A 229 -15.84 13.37 -26.83
CA HIS A 229 -17.29 13.50 -26.61
C HIS A 229 -17.69 14.90 -26.11
N LEU A 230 -17.18 15.94 -26.78
CA LEU A 230 -17.27 17.32 -26.31
C LEU A 230 -18.70 17.89 -26.39
N SER A 231 -19.48 17.50 -27.39
CA SER A 231 -20.91 17.82 -27.50
C SER A 231 -21.72 17.27 -26.31
N LEU A 232 -21.36 16.08 -25.83
CA LEU A 232 -21.97 15.42 -24.67
C LEU A 232 -21.59 16.13 -23.37
N ALA A 233 -20.34 16.57 -23.24
CA ALA A 233 -19.87 17.42 -22.14
C ALA A 233 -20.62 18.76 -22.10
N HIS A 234 -20.72 19.45 -23.25
CA HIS A 234 -21.45 20.71 -23.37
C HIS A 234 -22.93 20.53 -22.98
N HIS A 235 -23.60 19.49 -23.49
CA HIS A 235 -25.00 19.18 -23.15
C HIS A 235 -25.22 19.01 -21.64
N LEU A 236 -24.35 18.24 -20.96
CA LEU A 236 -24.46 18.05 -19.51
C LEU A 236 -24.21 19.36 -18.75
N LEU A 237 -23.21 20.16 -19.17
CA LEU A 237 -22.90 21.47 -18.61
C LEU A 237 -24.09 22.44 -18.72
N VAL A 238 -24.65 22.61 -19.93
CA VAL A 238 -25.84 23.44 -20.20
C VAL A 238 -27.04 22.98 -19.39
N THR A 239 -27.30 21.66 -19.33
CA THR A 239 -28.45 21.12 -18.60
C THR A 239 -28.32 21.30 -17.08
N HIS A 240 -27.09 21.29 -16.54
CA HIS A 240 -26.82 21.64 -15.15
C HIS A 240 -26.90 23.14 -14.89
N HIS A 241 -26.33 23.97 -15.78
CA HIS A 241 -26.31 25.42 -15.63
C HIS A 241 -27.73 26.02 -15.68
N SER A 242 -28.57 25.55 -16.60
CA SER A 242 -29.95 26.02 -16.78
C SER A 242 -30.91 25.65 -15.62
N GLN A 243 -30.45 24.86 -14.63
CA GLN A 243 -31.23 24.46 -13.46
C GLN A 243 -30.63 25.08 -12.19
N ARG A 244 -31.28 26.10 -11.60
CA ARG A 244 -30.78 26.87 -10.42
C ARG A 244 -30.18 26.01 -9.28
N ASN A 245 -30.75 24.84 -9.00
CA ASN A 245 -30.25 23.93 -7.96
C ASN A 245 -28.98 23.17 -8.37
N LYS A 246 -28.80 22.87 -9.66
CA LYS A 246 -27.61 22.20 -10.22
C LYS A 246 -26.51 23.18 -10.62
N GLN A 247 -26.83 24.42 -10.99
CA GLN A 247 -25.85 25.46 -11.32
C GLN A 247 -24.85 25.67 -10.18
N LYS A 248 -25.31 25.61 -8.92
CA LYS A 248 -24.48 25.67 -7.70
C LYS A 248 -23.47 24.50 -7.54
N LEU A 249 -23.61 23.43 -8.31
CA LEU A 249 -22.64 22.32 -8.34
C LEU A 249 -21.53 22.53 -9.39
N LEU A 250 -21.68 23.51 -10.29
CA LEU A 250 -20.67 23.81 -11.30
C LEU A 250 -19.58 24.72 -10.71
N THR A 251 -18.34 24.47 -11.10
CA THR A 251 -17.14 25.24 -10.68
C THR A 251 -16.42 25.80 -11.91
N LEU A 252 -15.56 26.80 -11.72
CA LEU A 252 -14.81 27.42 -12.82
C LEU A 252 -14.03 26.36 -13.63
N ASP A 253 -13.34 25.44 -12.96
CA ASP A 253 -12.64 24.29 -13.56
C ASP A 253 -13.50 23.48 -14.54
N MET A 254 -14.80 23.32 -14.26
CA MET A 254 -15.71 22.56 -15.13
C MET A 254 -16.04 23.33 -16.41
N TYR A 255 -16.27 24.64 -16.31
CA TYR A 255 -16.44 25.52 -17.46
C TYR A 255 -15.14 25.59 -18.27
N ASN A 256 -14.00 25.81 -17.61
CA ASN A 256 -12.67 25.82 -18.21
C ASN A 256 -12.35 24.52 -18.96
N THR A 257 -12.68 23.37 -18.37
CA THR A 257 -12.50 22.06 -19.01
C THR A 257 -13.26 21.98 -20.34
N VAL A 258 -14.52 22.42 -20.39
CA VAL A 258 -15.32 22.42 -21.63
C VAL A 258 -14.84 23.51 -22.61
N MET A 259 -14.42 24.68 -22.14
CA MET A 259 -13.81 25.72 -22.99
C MET A 259 -12.53 25.25 -23.67
N LEU A 260 -11.64 24.57 -22.94
CA LEU A 260 -10.41 24.01 -23.49
C LEU A 260 -10.70 22.96 -24.57
N GLY A 261 -11.74 22.14 -24.40
CA GLY A 261 -12.21 21.24 -25.45
C GLY A 261 -12.60 21.99 -26.73
N TRP A 262 -13.40 23.05 -26.63
CA TRP A 262 -13.82 23.81 -27.81
C TRP A 262 -12.67 24.62 -28.42
N ALA A 263 -11.73 25.07 -27.60
CA ALA A 263 -10.49 25.68 -28.07
C ALA A 263 -9.66 24.70 -28.91
N ARG A 264 -9.50 23.45 -28.46
CA ARG A 264 -8.84 22.35 -29.21
C ARG A 264 -9.50 22.10 -30.57
N GLN A 265 -10.82 22.06 -30.63
CA GLN A 265 -11.56 21.88 -31.90
C GLN A 265 -11.65 23.16 -32.76
N GLY A 266 -11.24 24.34 -32.25
CA GLY A 266 -11.41 25.61 -32.94
C GLY A 266 -12.88 26.08 -33.04
N ALA A 267 -13.74 25.67 -32.09
CA ALA A 267 -15.17 25.99 -32.07
C ALA A 267 -15.46 27.26 -31.25
N PHE A 268 -15.16 28.41 -31.85
CA PHE A 268 -15.18 29.71 -31.15
C PHE A 268 -16.55 30.10 -30.59
N LYS A 269 -17.64 29.85 -31.33
CA LYS A 269 -19.01 30.15 -30.93
C LYS A 269 -19.42 29.39 -29.66
N GLU A 270 -19.12 28.10 -29.61
CA GLU A 270 -19.40 27.22 -28.47
C GLU A 270 -18.55 27.62 -27.25
N LEU A 271 -17.31 28.08 -27.45
CA LEU A 271 -16.47 28.66 -26.40
C LEU A 271 -17.09 29.95 -25.82
N VAL A 272 -17.59 30.86 -26.67
CA VAL A 272 -18.29 32.08 -26.23
C VAL A 272 -19.57 31.75 -25.46
N TYR A 273 -20.34 30.71 -25.83
CA TYR A 273 -21.46 30.24 -25.02
C TYR A 273 -21.05 29.81 -23.60
N VAL A 274 -19.88 29.19 -23.44
CA VAL A 274 -19.39 28.81 -22.11
C VAL A 274 -18.89 30.02 -21.32
N LEU A 275 -18.23 31.01 -21.95
CA LEU A 275 -17.88 32.27 -21.30
C LEU A 275 -19.12 33.04 -20.79
N LEU A 276 -20.20 33.08 -21.59
CA LEU A 276 -21.49 33.64 -21.16
C LEU A 276 -22.06 32.90 -19.94
N MET A 277 -21.93 31.57 -19.88
CA MET A 277 -22.33 30.79 -18.70
C MET A 277 -21.45 31.06 -17.47
N VAL A 278 -20.13 31.27 -17.63
CA VAL A 278 -19.24 31.66 -16.53
C VAL A 278 -19.74 32.96 -15.87
N LYS A 279 -20.07 33.98 -16.68
CA LYS A 279 -20.56 35.27 -16.19
C LYS A 279 -21.97 35.22 -15.62
N ASP A 280 -22.89 34.42 -16.20
CA ASP A 280 -24.24 34.24 -15.65
C ASP A 280 -24.24 33.51 -14.30
N ALA A 281 -23.27 32.59 -14.10
CA ALA A 281 -23.03 31.93 -12.83
C ALA A 281 -22.41 32.84 -11.76
N GLY A 282 -22.00 34.07 -12.12
CA GLY A 282 -21.33 35.01 -11.20
C GLY A 282 -19.85 34.68 -10.94
N LEU A 283 -19.21 33.95 -11.86
CA LEU A 283 -17.78 33.63 -11.81
C LEU A 283 -16.98 34.57 -12.73
N THR A 284 -15.69 34.74 -12.45
CA THR A 284 -14.74 35.49 -13.27
C THR A 284 -13.85 34.53 -14.07
N PRO A 285 -13.50 34.85 -15.34
CA PRO A 285 -12.49 34.10 -16.10
C PRO A 285 -11.11 34.13 -15.42
N ASP A 286 -10.35 33.03 -15.51
CA ASP A 286 -8.99 32.91 -14.99
C ASP A 286 -7.95 32.71 -16.10
N LEU A 287 -6.68 32.48 -15.74
CA LEU A 287 -5.60 32.22 -16.71
C LEU A 287 -5.92 31.07 -17.68
N LEU A 288 -6.62 30.03 -17.22
CA LEU A 288 -7.01 28.89 -18.06
C LEU A 288 -8.19 29.25 -18.99
N SER A 289 -9.13 30.08 -18.55
CA SER A 289 -10.16 30.67 -19.42
C SER A 289 -9.53 31.48 -20.57
N TYR A 290 -8.57 32.36 -20.25
CA TYR A 290 -7.88 33.19 -21.25
C TYR A 290 -6.96 32.36 -22.15
N ALA A 291 -6.28 31.33 -21.62
CA ALA A 291 -5.50 30.39 -22.44
C ALA A 291 -6.37 29.67 -23.47
N ALA A 292 -7.56 29.16 -23.08
CA ALA A 292 -8.49 28.53 -24.01
C ALA A 292 -8.99 29.52 -25.09
N ALA A 293 -9.33 30.75 -24.70
CA ALA A 293 -9.74 31.78 -25.66
C ALA A 293 -8.62 32.10 -26.68
N LEU A 294 -7.41 32.40 -26.20
CA LEU A 294 -6.24 32.69 -27.06
C LEU A 294 -5.87 31.50 -27.96
N GLN A 295 -5.95 30.27 -27.45
CA GLN A 295 -5.73 29.06 -28.24
C GLN A 295 -6.75 28.95 -29.38
N CYS A 296 -8.03 29.22 -29.13
CA CYS A 296 -9.07 29.17 -30.14
C CYS A 296 -8.84 30.25 -31.23
N LEU A 297 -8.54 31.48 -30.81
CA LEU A 297 -8.19 32.59 -31.71
C LEU A 297 -6.96 32.29 -32.58
N GLY A 298 -5.91 31.69 -32.00
CA GLY A 298 -4.68 31.30 -32.71
C GLY A 298 -4.87 30.15 -33.70
N ARG A 299 -5.74 29.18 -33.38
CA ARG A 299 -6.09 28.06 -34.26
C ARG A 299 -6.98 28.50 -35.43
N GLN A 300 -7.93 29.39 -35.20
CA GLN A 300 -8.75 30.01 -36.27
C GLN A 300 -8.01 31.10 -37.06
N ASP A 301 -6.82 31.50 -36.63
CA ASP A 301 -6.03 32.61 -37.22
C ASP A 301 -6.75 33.96 -37.22
N GLN A 302 -7.51 34.25 -36.16
CA GLN A 302 -8.32 35.47 -36.00
C GLN A 302 -7.50 36.77 -36.07
N ASP A 303 -8.21 37.90 -36.22
CA ASP A 303 -7.62 39.22 -36.41
C ASP A 303 -6.88 39.75 -35.16
N ALA A 304 -5.90 40.62 -35.39
CA ALA A 304 -5.07 41.17 -34.31
C ALA A 304 -5.87 42.01 -33.30
N GLY A 305 -6.91 42.73 -33.72
CA GLY A 305 -7.73 43.58 -32.84
C GLY A 305 -8.61 42.78 -31.88
N THR A 306 -9.12 41.61 -32.29
CA THR A 306 -9.84 40.70 -31.38
C THR A 306 -8.90 40.06 -30.35
N ILE A 307 -7.66 39.73 -30.75
CA ILE A 307 -6.63 39.22 -29.83
C ILE A 307 -6.17 40.32 -28.86
N GLU A 308 -5.93 41.54 -29.34
CA GLU A 308 -5.50 42.69 -28.54
C GLU A 308 -6.51 43.01 -27.45
N ARG A 309 -7.80 43.14 -27.79
CA ARG A 309 -8.89 43.34 -26.82
C ARG A 309 -8.97 42.24 -25.76
N CYS A 310 -8.64 40.99 -26.12
CA CYS A 310 -8.58 39.88 -25.17
C CYS A 310 -7.41 40.02 -24.18
N LEU A 311 -6.23 40.42 -24.67
CA LEU A 311 -5.04 40.69 -23.86
C LEU A 311 -5.19 41.93 -22.96
N GLU A 312 -5.91 42.96 -23.44
CA GLU A 312 -6.26 44.14 -22.66
C GLU A 312 -7.18 43.78 -21.49
N GLN A 313 -8.29 43.04 -21.72
CA GLN A 313 -9.16 42.62 -20.62
C GLN A 313 -8.40 41.77 -19.60
N MET A 314 -7.58 40.80 -20.05
CA MET A 314 -6.75 39.99 -19.16
C MET A 314 -5.86 40.87 -18.26
N SER A 315 -5.30 41.95 -18.83
CA SER A 315 -4.50 42.92 -18.08
C SER A 315 -5.33 43.77 -17.11
N GLN A 316 -6.57 44.13 -17.47
CA GLN A 316 -7.51 44.86 -16.60
C GLN A 316 -7.97 44.02 -15.39
N GLU A 317 -8.12 42.70 -15.55
CA GLU A 317 -8.39 41.75 -14.46
C GLU A 317 -7.15 41.46 -13.60
N GLY A 318 -5.99 42.07 -13.89
CA GLY A 318 -4.74 41.89 -13.15
C GLY A 318 -4.03 40.56 -13.43
N LEU A 319 -4.32 39.90 -14.55
CA LEU A 319 -3.70 38.63 -14.93
C LEU A 319 -2.51 38.85 -15.87
N GLU A 320 -1.35 38.30 -15.51
CA GLU A 320 -0.14 38.45 -16.30
C GLU A 320 -0.07 37.45 -17.47
N LEU A 321 0.21 37.96 -18.67
CA LEU A 321 0.49 37.15 -19.86
C LEU A 321 1.64 36.16 -19.62
N GLN A 322 2.61 36.54 -18.80
CA GLN A 322 3.75 35.68 -18.49
C GLN A 322 3.35 34.49 -17.61
N ALA A 323 2.47 34.71 -16.63
CA ALA A 323 1.97 33.68 -15.73
C ALA A 323 1.17 32.60 -16.47
N LEU A 324 0.51 32.94 -17.59
CA LEU A 324 -0.23 32.00 -18.43
C LEU A 324 0.66 30.82 -18.86
N PHE A 325 1.91 31.08 -19.28
CA PHE A 325 2.83 30.05 -19.76
C PHE A 325 3.63 29.33 -18.66
N THR A 326 3.57 29.79 -17.41
CA THR A 326 4.31 29.19 -16.28
C THR A 326 3.41 28.53 -15.23
N ALA A 327 2.14 28.95 -15.13
CA ALA A 327 1.19 28.44 -14.15
C ALA A 327 0.09 27.56 -14.76
N VAL A 328 -0.17 27.64 -16.07
CA VAL A 328 -1.17 26.79 -16.74
C VAL A 328 -0.47 25.59 -17.39
N PRO A 329 -0.88 24.34 -17.09
CA PRO A 329 -0.34 23.15 -17.74
C PRO A 329 -0.91 23.01 -19.16
N LEU A 330 -0.16 23.52 -20.14
CA LEU A 330 -0.46 23.42 -21.57
C LEU A 330 0.41 22.35 -22.24
N SER A 331 -0.12 21.66 -23.25
CA SER A 331 0.70 20.83 -24.16
C SER A 331 1.59 21.69 -25.07
N GLU A 332 2.60 21.09 -25.70
CA GLU A 332 3.44 21.78 -26.68
C GLU A 332 2.61 22.37 -27.84
N GLU A 333 1.58 21.64 -28.31
CA GLU A 333 0.64 22.11 -29.34
C GLU A 333 -0.23 23.28 -28.83
N GLU A 334 -0.75 23.18 -27.60
CA GLU A 334 -1.53 24.24 -26.96
C GLU A 334 -0.69 25.51 -26.78
N GLN A 335 0.52 25.36 -26.25
CA GLN A 335 1.49 26.43 -26.06
C GLN A 335 1.88 27.09 -27.39
N ALA A 336 2.19 26.32 -28.43
CA ALA A 336 2.51 26.84 -29.75
C ALA A 336 1.33 27.61 -30.37
N THR A 337 0.10 27.13 -30.19
CA THR A 337 -1.12 27.79 -30.69
C THR A 337 -1.40 29.10 -29.96
N VAL A 338 -1.24 29.14 -28.63
CA VAL A 338 -1.39 30.36 -27.83
C VAL A 338 -0.27 31.36 -28.15
N LEU A 339 0.99 30.92 -28.29
CA LEU A 339 2.10 31.77 -28.73
C LEU A 339 1.82 32.40 -30.09
N LYS A 340 1.34 31.62 -31.07
CA LYS A 340 0.96 32.12 -32.40
C LYS A 340 -0.08 33.25 -32.32
N ALA A 341 -1.09 33.13 -31.45
CA ALA A 341 -2.05 34.21 -31.21
C ALA A 341 -1.36 35.44 -30.60
N VAL A 342 -0.58 35.25 -29.53
CA VAL A 342 0.13 36.34 -28.83
C VAL A 342 1.09 37.08 -29.76
N HIS A 343 1.82 36.37 -30.63
CA HIS A 343 2.77 36.96 -31.58
C HIS A 343 2.13 37.82 -32.66
N LYS A 344 0.83 37.65 -32.98
CA LYS A 344 0.11 38.58 -33.88
C LYS A 344 -0.01 40.01 -33.32
N VAL A 345 0.02 40.18 -31.99
CA VAL A 345 -0.12 41.48 -31.31
C VAL A 345 1.18 41.92 -30.65
N LYS A 346 1.92 40.96 -30.06
CA LYS A 346 3.19 41.18 -29.34
C LYS A 346 4.29 40.29 -29.94
N PRO A 347 4.80 40.59 -31.15
CA PRO A 347 5.79 39.76 -31.84
C PRO A 347 7.14 39.67 -31.09
N THR A 348 7.43 40.62 -30.21
CA THR A 348 8.61 40.63 -29.34
C THR A 348 8.45 39.81 -28.05
N PHE A 349 7.30 39.15 -27.85
CA PHE A 349 7.08 38.31 -26.66
C PHE A 349 7.91 37.02 -26.72
N SER A 350 8.87 36.88 -25.81
CA SER A 350 9.69 35.68 -25.63
C SER A 350 9.37 35.01 -24.29
N LEU A 351 9.29 33.68 -24.28
CA LEU A 351 9.19 32.93 -23.03
C LEU A 351 10.45 33.12 -22.15
N PRO A 352 10.33 33.08 -20.81
CA PRO A 352 11.47 33.07 -19.91
C PRO A 352 12.36 31.88 -20.24
N ARG A 353 13.67 32.16 -20.34
CA ARG A 353 14.67 31.11 -20.53
C ARG A 353 14.59 30.15 -19.35
N GLN A 354 14.46 28.84 -19.61
CA GLN A 354 14.47 27.83 -18.55
C GLN A 354 15.70 28.03 -17.66
N LEU A 355 15.45 28.20 -16.36
CA LEU A 355 16.51 28.39 -15.38
C LEU A 355 17.34 27.10 -15.28
N PRO A 356 18.67 27.19 -15.08
CA PRO A 356 19.48 26.00 -14.87
C PRO A 356 18.99 25.22 -13.64
N PRO A 357 19.02 23.87 -13.68
CA PRO A 357 18.48 23.05 -12.60
C PRO A 357 19.20 23.33 -11.28
N VAL A 358 18.42 23.65 -10.25
CA VAL A 358 18.93 24.00 -8.92
C VAL A 358 19.39 22.73 -8.19
N VAL A 359 20.56 22.75 -7.58
CA VAL A 359 21.08 21.63 -6.78
C VAL A 359 20.63 21.71 -5.32
N ASN A 360 20.53 20.57 -4.63
CA ASN A 360 20.25 20.54 -3.20
C ASN A 360 21.50 20.97 -2.41
N THR A 361 21.32 21.91 -1.47
CA THR A 361 22.40 22.54 -0.69
C THR A 361 22.38 22.14 0.81
N SER A 362 21.53 21.19 1.20
CA SER A 362 21.39 20.72 2.58
C SER A 362 22.71 20.13 3.11
N LYS A 363 22.94 20.22 4.42
CA LYS A 363 24.23 19.89 5.04
C LYS A 363 24.66 18.43 4.83
N LEU A 364 23.70 17.51 4.73
CA LEU A 364 23.95 16.07 4.53
C LEU A 364 24.01 15.65 3.05
N LEU A 365 23.54 16.48 2.11
CA LEU A 365 23.51 16.18 0.67
C LEU A 365 24.41 17.10 -0.18
N ARG A 366 24.98 18.16 0.40
CA ARG A 366 25.81 19.15 -0.31
C ARG A 366 26.95 18.50 -1.08
N ASP A 367 27.67 17.59 -0.46
CA ASP A 367 28.78 16.84 -1.05
C ASP A 367 28.33 15.76 -2.04
N VAL A 368 27.06 15.33 -2.01
CA VAL A 368 26.49 14.47 -3.05
C VAL A 368 26.40 15.21 -4.38
N TYR A 369 25.97 16.48 -4.35
CA TYR A 369 25.70 17.32 -5.54
C TYR A 369 26.76 18.37 -5.85
N ALA A 370 27.75 18.56 -4.99
CA ALA A 370 28.90 19.43 -5.26
C ALA A 370 29.65 18.93 -6.50
N LYS A 371 30.02 19.87 -7.37
CA LYS A 371 30.90 19.61 -8.53
C LYS A 371 32.36 19.46 -8.11
N ASP A 372 32.70 19.91 -6.91
CA ASP A 372 34.05 19.86 -6.36
C ASP A 372 34.33 18.48 -5.75
N GLY A 373 35.46 17.89 -6.16
CA GLY A 373 35.94 16.60 -5.67
C GLY A 373 35.76 15.44 -6.66
N PRO A 374 36.57 14.36 -6.53
CA PRO A 374 36.51 13.23 -7.43
C PRO A 374 35.21 12.43 -7.28
N VAL A 375 34.64 12.03 -8.42
CA VAL A 375 33.50 11.10 -8.51
C VAL A 375 33.85 9.95 -9.45
N SER A 376 33.44 8.74 -9.08
CA SER A 376 33.66 7.51 -9.86
C SER A 376 32.36 6.73 -9.98
N TYR A 377 31.35 7.34 -10.61
CA TYR A 377 30.05 6.71 -10.79
C TYR A 377 30.15 5.40 -11.60
N PRO A 378 29.52 4.30 -11.17
CA PRO A 378 29.63 3.02 -11.84
C PRO A 378 28.79 2.98 -13.13
N LYS A 379 29.34 2.31 -14.14
CA LYS A 379 28.65 1.91 -15.38
C LYS A 379 28.22 0.46 -15.32
N LEU A 380 27.16 0.13 -16.04
CA LEU A 380 26.71 -1.24 -16.26
C LEU A 380 27.74 -1.99 -17.12
N HIS A 381 27.85 -3.31 -16.92
CA HIS A 381 28.67 -4.19 -17.75
C HIS A 381 28.20 -4.29 -19.22
N LEU A 382 26.92 -3.98 -19.50
CA LEU A 382 26.30 -4.14 -20.82
C LEU A 382 26.60 -2.96 -21.76
N PRO A 383 26.91 -3.22 -23.05
CA PRO A 383 27.12 -2.18 -24.05
C PRO A 383 25.80 -1.54 -24.50
N LEU A 384 25.88 -0.35 -25.09
CA LEU A 384 24.75 0.50 -25.47
C LEU A 384 23.72 -0.25 -26.32
N LYS A 385 24.17 -0.98 -27.35
CA LYS A 385 23.30 -1.73 -28.27
C LYS A 385 22.49 -2.82 -27.55
N THR A 386 23.07 -3.47 -26.53
CA THR A 386 22.37 -4.48 -25.73
C THR A 386 21.32 -3.83 -24.83
N LEU A 387 21.67 -2.73 -24.16
CA LEU A 387 20.73 -1.97 -23.34
C LEU A 387 19.56 -1.40 -24.16
N GLN A 388 19.82 -0.97 -25.41
CA GLN A 388 18.77 -0.55 -26.34
C GLN A 388 17.83 -1.71 -26.69
N SER A 389 18.35 -2.90 -27.05
CA SER A 389 17.51 -4.08 -27.32
C SER A 389 16.69 -4.53 -26.11
N LEU A 390 17.24 -4.39 -24.91
CA LEU A 390 16.55 -4.66 -23.65
C LEU A 390 15.42 -3.65 -23.37
N PHE A 391 15.63 -2.37 -23.67
CA PHE A 391 14.59 -1.35 -23.62
C PHE A 391 13.43 -1.66 -24.58
N GLU A 392 13.70 -2.04 -25.83
CA GLU A 392 12.63 -2.42 -26.77
C GLU A 392 11.80 -3.60 -26.25
N LYS A 393 12.45 -4.61 -25.64
CA LYS A 393 11.74 -5.75 -25.01
C LYS A 393 10.84 -5.30 -23.86
N GLN A 394 11.33 -4.42 -22.97
CA GLN A 394 10.53 -3.88 -21.86
C GLN A 394 9.36 -3.04 -22.39
N LEU A 395 9.58 -2.23 -23.43
CA LEU A 395 8.56 -1.40 -24.05
C LEU A 395 7.44 -2.26 -24.65
N CYS A 396 7.78 -3.34 -25.36
CA CYS A 396 6.80 -4.32 -25.84
C CYS A 396 6.00 -4.98 -24.71
N VAL A 397 6.65 -5.30 -23.58
CA VAL A 397 5.99 -5.88 -22.39
C VAL A 397 4.99 -4.90 -21.77
N GLU A 398 5.35 -3.62 -21.60
CA GLU A 398 4.43 -2.61 -21.04
C GLU A 398 3.29 -2.25 -22.00
N LEU A 399 3.56 -2.15 -23.31
CA LEU A 399 2.51 -1.95 -24.32
C LEU A 399 1.50 -3.12 -24.34
N ALA A 400 1.97 -4.37 -24.17
CA ALA A 400 1.09 -5.53 -24.04
C ALA A 400 0.34 -5.59 -22.70
N SER A 401 0.75 -4.79 -21.70
CA SER A 401 0.27 -4.78 -20.30
C SER A 401 0.37 -6.10 -19.53
N LYS A 402 0.85 -7.19 -20.15
CA LYS A 402 0.88 -8.54 -19.56
C LYS A 402 2.09 -9.36 -19.99
N VAL A 403 2.48 -10.30 -19.13
CA VAL A 403 3.55 -11.27 -19.39
C VAL A 403 3.01 -12.69 -19.19
N CYS A 404 3.15 -13.51 -20.23
CA CYS A 404 2.84 -14.93 -20.20
C CYS A 404 4.09 -15.74 -19.82
N VAL A 405 4.02 -16.47 -18.73
CA VAL A 405 5.11 -17.21 -18.10
C VAL A 405 4.77 -18.71 -18.11
N VAL A 406 5.75 -19.57 -18.43
CA VAL A 406 5.55 -21.03 -18.33
C VAL A 406 5.52 -21.45 -16.87
N SER A 407 4.49 -22.20 -16.48
CA SER A 407 4.35 -22.75 -15.13
C SER A 407 5.42 -23.82 -14.88
N VAL A 408 6.09 -23.75 -13.72
CA VAL A 408 7.05 -24.80 -13.30
C VAL A 408 6.38 -25.98 -12.59
N GLU A 409 5.06 -25.95 -12.38
CA GLU A 409 4.31 -27.09 -11.85
C GLU A 409 4.32 -28.23 -12.87
N LYS A 410 4.60 -29.47 -12.41
CA LYS A 410 4.98 -30.57 -13.32
C LYS A 410 3.85 -30.88 -14.33
N PRO A 411 4.07 -30.74 -15.66
CA PRO A 411 3.05 -31.04 -16.64
C PRO A 411 2.86 -32.56 -16.73
N ALA A 412 1.69 -33.05 -16.33
CA ALA A 412 1.25 -34.38 -16.73
C ALA A 412 1.10 -34.41 -18.26
N LEU A 413 1.45 -35.54 -18.89
CA LEU A 413 1.12 -35.76 -20.31
C LEU A 413 -0.38 -35.51 -20.51
N PRO A 414 -0.79 -34.70 -21.49
CA PRO A 414 -2.17 -34.25 -21.60
C PRO A 414 -3.08 -35.43 -21.92
N SER A 415 -3.78 -35.92 -20.90
CA SER A 415 -4.75 -37.00 -21.05
C SER A 415 -5.92 -36.58 -21.94
N LYS A 416 -6.74 -37.55 -22.38
CA LYS A 416 -7.99 -37.24 -23.11
C LYS A 416 -8.89 -36.27 -22.32
N GLU A 417 -8.86 -36.36 -20.99
CA GLU A 417 -9.61 -35.47 -20.08
C GLU A 417 -9.01 -34.05 -20.07
N VAL A 418 -7.69 -33.91 -19.95
CA VAL A 418 -7.00 -32.60 -20.02
C VAL A 418 -7.28 -31.91 -21.36
N MET A 419 -7.18 -32.63 -22.48
CA MET A 419 -7.46 -32.10 -23.80
C MET A 419 -8.93 -31.69 -23.98
N HIS A 420 -9.87 -32.49 -23.44
CA HIS A 420 -11.28 -32.14 -23.43
C HIS A 420 -11.56 -30.91 -22.55
N ALA A 421 -11.01 -30.85 -21.34
CA ALA A 421 -11.15 -29.73 -20.42
C ALA A 421 -10.59 -28.42 -21.02
N ARG A 422 -9.41 -28.46 -21.66
CA ARG A 422 -8.84 -27.31 -22.39
C ARG A 422 -9.73 -26.85 -23.53
N LYS A 423 -10.26 -27.77 -24.35
CA LYS A 423 -11.17 -27.44 -25.46
C LYS A 423 -12.49 -26.82 -24.95
N THR A 424 -13.06 -27.38 -23.89
CA THR A 424 -14.27 -26.86 -23.24
C THR A 424 -14.03 -25.47 -22.62
N LEU A 425 -12.90 -25.28 -21.92
CA LEU A 425 -12.52 -23.99 -21.35
C LEU A 425 -12.29 -22.91 -22.41
N GLN A 426 -11.64 -23.25 -23.54
CA GLN A 426 -11.48 -22.32 -24.65
C GLN A 426 -12.83 -21.96 -25.28
N THR A 427 -13.69 -22.94 -25.55
CA THR A 427 -15.04 -22.71 -26.10
C THR A 427 -15.87 -21.78 -25.20
N LEU A 428 -15.74 -21.94 -23.87
CA LEU A 428 -16.36 -21.05 -22.88
C LEU A 428 -15.76 -19.64 -22.91
N ARG A 429 -14.43 -19.48 -23.00
CA ARG A 429 -13.77 -18.17 -23.14
C ARG A 429 -14.24 -17.43 -24.39
N ASP A 430 -14.25 -18.10 -25.54
CA ASP A 430 -14.71 -17.51 -26.82
C ASP A 430 -16.19 -17.12 -26.75
N HIS A 431 -17.00 -17.80 -25.93
CA HIS A 431 -18.39 -17.41 -25.68
C HIS A 431 -18.47 -16.20 -24.73
N TRP A 432 -17.69 -16.19 -23.65
CA TRP A 432 -17.66 -15.11 -22.67
C TRP A 432 -17.12 -13.80 -23.25
N GLU A 433 -16.09 -13.82 -24.10
CA GLU A 433 -15.58 -12.60 -24.76
C GLU A 433 -16.71 -11.91 -25.57
N ARG A 434 -17.42 -12.68 -26.41
CA ARG A 434 -18.56 -12.17 -27.19
C ARG A 434 -19.74 -11.72 -26.31
N ALA A 435 -19.99 -12.40 -25.19
CA ALA A 435 -21.01 -12.00 -24.24
C ALA A 435 -20.63 -10.71 -23.49
N LEU A 436 -19.37 -10.56 -23.11
CA LEU A 436 -18.82 -9.37 -22.46
C LEU A 436 -18.88 -8.14 -23.37
N CYS A 437 -18.45 -8.24 -24.63
CA CYS A 437 -18.57 -7.13 -25.59
C CYS A 437 -20.03 -6.70 -25.77
N ARG A 438 -20.97 -7.65 -25.86
CA ARG A 438 -22.42 -7.34 -25.96
C ARG A 438 -22.94 -6.61 -24.72
N VAL A 439 -22.67 -7.13 -23.52
CA VAL A 439 -23.12 -6.54 -22.24
C VAL A 439 -22.46 -5.18 -22.00
N LEU A 440 -21.21 -5.00 -22.43
CA LEU A 440 -20.51 -3.71 -22.42
C LEU A 440 -21.21 -2.70 -23.33
N GLN A 441 -21.55 -3.07 -24.57
CA GLN A 441 -22.21 -2.17 -25.51
C GLN A 441 -23.64 -1.83 -25.09
N GLU A 442 -24.42 -2.79 -24.60
CA GLU A 442 -25.72 -2.55 -23.97
C GLU A 442 -25.60 -1.59 -22.76
N THR A 443 -24.53 -1.73 -21.97
CA THR A 443 -24.24 -0.85 -20.83
C THR A 443 -23.82 0.56 -21.26
N LYS A 444 -22.99 0.70 -22.30
CA LYS A 444 -22.61 1.99 -22.91
C LYS A 444 -23.86 2.73 -23.39
N ASN A 445 -24.67 2.10 -24.23
CA ASN A 445 -25.93 2.66 -24.74
C ASN A 445 -26.88 3.14 -23.62
N ARG A 446 -27.03 2.33 -22.55
CA ARG A 446 -27.83 2.70 -21.38
C ARG A 446 -27.27 3.92 -20.65
N LEU A 447 -25.96 3.96 -20.41
CA LEU A 447 -25.30 5.05 -19.69
C LEU A 447 -25.27 6.34 -20.50
N GLU A 448 -25.15 6.26 -21.82
CA GLU A 448 -25.29 7.37 -22.76
C GLU A 448 -26.70 7.99 -22.69
N GLY A 449 -27.71 7.13 -22.64
CA GLY A 449 -29.10 7.52 -22.47
C GLY A 449 -29.39 8.26 -21.16
N GLU A 450 -28.59 8.07 -20.10
CA GLU A 450 -28.68 8.89 -18.88
C GLU A 450 -28.05 10.27 -19.05
N VAL A 451 -26.95 10.40 -19.81
CA VAL A 451 -26.34 11.72 -20.08
C VAL A 451 -27.26 12.59 -20.93
N HIS A 452 -27.96 11.99 -21.90
CA HIS A 452 -29.00 12.66 -22.68
C HIS A 452 -30.16 13.20 -21.81
N LYS A 453 -30.36 12.70 -20.58
CA LYS A 453 -31.33 13.23 -19.59
C LYS A 453 -30.74 14.31 -18.67
N GLY A 454 -29.49 14.73 -18.89
CA GLY A 454 -28.78 15.67 -18.04
C GLY A 454 -28.39 15.09 -16.69
N GLN A 455 -27.96 13.82 -16.67
CA GLN A 455 -27.42 13.14 -15.49
C GLN A 455 -25.98 12.70 -15.73
N PHE A 456 -25.16 12.70 -14.67
CA PHE A 456 -23.84 12.08 -14.72
C PHE A 456 -23.97 10.57 -14.95
N SER A 457 -23.11 10.00 -15.79
CA SER A 457 -22.97 8.55 -15.96
C SER A 457 -21.50 8.17 -16.20
N LEU A 458 -21.20 6.88 -16.14
CA LEU A 458 -19.86 6.36 -16.43
C LEU A 458 -19.55 6.22 -17.93
N TYR A 459 -20.44 6.65 -18.82
CA TYR A 459 -20.31 6.46 -20.27
C TYR A 459 -18.91 6.81 -20.83
N PRO A 460 -18.36 8.04 -20.66
CA PRO A 460 -17.09 8.38 -21.30
C PRO A 460 -15.93 7.54 -20.75
N PHE A 461 -15.99 7.08 -19.50
CA PHE A 461 -14.96 6.22 -18.91
C PHE A 461 -14.94 4.80 -19.52
N LEU A 462 -16.09 4.32 -20.03
CA LEU A 462 -16.20 3.08 -20.80
C LEU A 462 -15.88 3.28 -22.30
N CYS A 463 -15.54 4.49 -22.71
CA CYS A 463 -15.08 4.84 -24.07
C CYS A 463 -13.58 5.17 -24.11
N LEU A 464 -12.85 4.99 -23.00
CA LEU A 464 -11.41 5.26 -22.88
C LEU A 464 -10.49 4.12 -23.38
N LEU A 465 -11.06 2.94 -23.64
CA LEU A 465 -10.38 1.72 -24.08
C LEU A 465 -11.23 1.03 -25.16
N ASP A 466 -10.62 0.17 -25.95
CA ASP A 466 -11.37 -0.68 -26.89
C ASP A 466 -12.24 -1.71 -26.16
N GLU A 467 -13.38 -2.07 -26.76
CA GLU A 467 -14.34 -3.00 -26.16
C GLU A 467 -13.74 -4.41 -25.98
N ARG A 468 -12.84 -4.85 -26.87
CA ARG A 468 -12.13 -6.11 -26.75
C ARG A 468 -11.07 -6.06 -25.65
N GLU A 469 -10.35 -4.94 -25.51
CA GLU A 469 -9.37 -4.76 -24.42
C GLU A 469 -10.05 -4.83 -23.04
N VAL A 470 -11.22 -4.21 -22.89
CA VAL A 470 -12.03 -4.32 -21.67
C VAL A 470 -12.53 -5.75 -21.46
N ALA A 471 -13.02 -6.42 -22.50
CA ALA A 471 -13.47 -7.82 -22.38
C ALA A 471 -12.31 -8.76 -21.99
N GLN A 472 -11.13 -8.61 -22.59
CA GLN A 472 -9.94 -9.39 -22.28
C GLN A 472 -9.43 -9.13 -20.86
N MET A 473 -9.38 -7.88 -20.41
CA MET A 473 -9.08 -7.52 -19.02
C MET A 473 -10.02 -8.23 -18.03
N LEU A 474 -11.32 -8.30 -18.34
CA LEU A 474 -12.32 -8.96 -17.49
C LEU A 474 -12.15 -10.48 -17.48
N LEU A 475 -11.73 -11.09 -18.59
CA LEU A 475 -11.39 -12.53 -18.67
C LEU A 475 -10.08 -12.87 -17.96
N GLU A 476 -9.08 -12.00 -18.04
CA GLU A 476 -7.81 -12.11 -17.32
C GLU A 476 -8.05 -12.06 -15.80
N VAL A 477 -8.90 -11.14 -15.34
CA VAL A 477 -9.32 -11.07 -13.93
C VAL A 477 -10.14 -12.30 -13.51
N LEU A 478 -11.01 -12.83 -14.37
CA LEU A 478 -11.73 -14.09 -14.10
C LEU A 478 -10.77 -15.29 -13.96
N GLN A 479 -9.69 -15.33 -14.76
CA GLN A 479 -8.64 -16.34 -14.67
C GLN A 479 -7.74 -16.11 -13.43
N GLY A 480 -7.49 -14.87 -13.04
CA GLY A 480 -6.76 -14.55 -11.80
C GLY A 480 -7.54 -14.84 -10.51
N LEU A 481 -8.88 -14.90 -10.57
CA LEU A 481 -9.73 -14.98 -9.39
C LEU A 481 -9.49 -16.29 -8.59
N PRO A 482 -9.19 -16.22 -7.28
CA PRO A 482 -8.89 -17.40 -6.47
C PRO A 482 -10.15 -18.22 -6.17
N ALA A 483 -10.01 -19.55 -6.09
CA ALA A 483 -11.08 -20.49 -5.73
C ALA A 483 -11.88 -20.13 -4.44
N PRO A 484 -11.26 -19.70 -3.31
CA PRO A 484 -12.01 -19.22 -2.15
C PRO A 484 -12.80 -17.92 -2.39
N GLY A 485 -12.58 -17.23 -3.51
CA GLY A 485 -13.18 -15.95 -3.88
C GLY A 485 -12.49 -14.73 -3.29
N GLU A 486 -12.81 -13.57 -3.84
CA GLU A 486 -12.21 -12.28 -3.47
C GLU A 486 -13.27 -11.28 -2.96
N SER A 487 -12.85 -10.37 -2.07
CA SER A 487 -13.66 -9.23 -1.65
C SER A 487 -14.05 -8.37 -2.86
N PHE A 488 -15.36 -8.20 -3.08
CA PHE A 488 -15.88 -7.41 -4.21
C PHE A 488 -15.40 -5.95 -4.19
N THR A 489 -15.12 -5.39 -3.01
CA THR A 489 -14.54 -4.05 -2.86
C THR A 489 -13.08 -3.99 -3.33
N THR A 490 -12.32 -5.08 -3.18
CA THR A 490 -10.93 -5.16 -3.64
C THR A 490 -10.90 -5.34 -5.15
N LEU A 491 -11.68 -6.29 -5.67
CA LEU A 491 -11.84 -6.53 -7.11
C LEU A 491 -12.30 -5.28 -7.87
N ALA A 492 -13.21 -4.47 -7.30
CA ALA A 492 -13.62 -3.21 -7.91
C ALA A 492 -12.46 -2.20 -8.01
N ARG A 493 -11.61 -2.07 -6.98
CA ARG A 493 -10.43 -1.20 -7.05
C ARG A 493 -9.45 -1.69 -8.11
N GLU A 494 -9.18 -2.99 -8.13
CA GLU A 494 -8.29 -3.65 -9.08
C GLU A 494 -8.72 -3.39 -10.54
N LEU A 495 -9.99 -3.66 -10.86
CA LEU A 495 -10.56 -3.39 -12.18
C LEU A 495 -10.43 -1.91 -12.58
N SER A 496 -10.69 -0.98 -11.65
CA SER A 496 -10.54 0.45 -11.94
C SER A 496 -9.07 0.87 -12.15
N ALA A 497 -8.12 0.24 -11.45
CA ALA A 497 -6.70 0.51 -11.58
C ALA A 497 -6.15 -0.03 -12.91
N ARG A 498 -6.50 -1.27 -13.30
CA ARG A 498 -6.14 -1.82 -14.62
C ARG A 498 -6.71 -1.01 -15.77
N THR A 499 -7.98 -0.59 -15.66
CA THR A 499 -8.62 0.28 -16.67
C THR A 499 -7.85 1.59 -16.83
N PHE A 500 -7.50 2.26 -15.72
CA PHE A 500 -6.71 3.51 -15.75
C PHE A 500 -5.31 3.28 -16.33
N SER A 501 -4.61 2.22 -15.91
CA SER A 501 -3.24 1.93 -16.37
C SER A 501 -3.20 1.67 -17.89
N ARG A 502 -4.09 0.83 -18.41
CA ARG A 502 -4.18 0.54 -19.85
C ARG A 502 -4.56 1.78 -20.66
N HIS A 503 -5.46 2.63 -20.15
CA HIS A 503 -5.80 3.90 -20.81
C HIS A 503 -4.58 4.83 -20.91
N VAL A 504 -3.83 5.00 -19.83
CA VAL A 504 -2.62 5.83 -19.81
C VAL A 504 -1.57 5.33 -20.81
N VAL A 505 -1.35 4.00 -20.91
CA VAL A 505 -0.45 3.39 -21.90
C VAL A 505 -0.93 3.66 -23.33
N GLN A 506 -2.20 3.38 -23.64
CA GLN A 506 -2.79 3.63 -24.97
C GLN A 506 -2.71 5.12 -25.36
N ARG A 507 -2.95 6.02 -24.41
CA ARG A 507 -2.86 7.46 -24.61
C ARG A 507 -1.43 7.94 -24.91
N GLN A 508 -0.43 7.41 -24.20
CA GLN A 508 0.98 7.71 -24.50
C GLN A 508 1.38 7.23 -25.90
N GLN A 509 0.88 6.06 -26.31
CA GLN A 509 1.11 5.51 -27.66
C GLN A 509 0.46 6.36 -28.76
N LEU A 510 -0.78 6.80 -28.58
CA LEU A 510 -1.52 7.62 -29.56
C LEU A 510 -1.03 9.08 -29.65
N SER A 511 -0.43 9.61 -28.59
CA SER A 511 0.02 11.02 -28.52
C SER A 511 1.49 11.26 -28.91
N GLY A 512 2.18 10.26 -29.46
CA GLY A 512 3.58 10.37 -29.86
C GLY A 512 4.60 10.30 -28.71
N GLN A 513 4.14 10.13 -27.47
CA GLN A 513 5.01 10.15 -26.29
C GLN A 513 5.92 8.92 -26.21
N VAL A 514 5.51 7.78 -26.77
CA VAL A 514 6.35 6.57 -26.85
C VAL A 514 7.59 6.79 -27.73
N GLN A 515 7.43 7.44 -28.89
CA GLN A 515 8.54 7.74 -29.80
C GLN A 515 9.48 8.82 -29.23
N ALA A 516 8.93 9.79 -28.50
CA ALA A 516 9.71 10.73 -27.73
C ALA A 516 10.51 10.00 -26.64
N LEU A 517 9.87 9.14 -25.86
CA LEU A 517 10.51 8.34 -24.81
C LEU A 517 11.65 7.47 -25.35
N GLU A 518 11.44 6.75 -26.45
CA GLU A 518 12.49 5.99 -27.15
C GLU A 518 13.70 6.88 -27.47
N THR A 519 13.46 8.07 -28.01
CA THR A 519 14.51 9.03 -28.37
C THR A 519 15.30 9.52 -27.16
N TYR A 520 14.64 9.87 -26.05
CA TYR A 520 15.30 10.32 -24.83
C TYR A 520 16.00 9.18 -24.09
N TYR A 521 15.37 8.01 -24.00
CA TYR A 521 15.92 6.85 -23.32
C TYR A 521 17.18 6.32 -24.01
N ARG A 522 17.20 6.25 -25.35
CA ARG A 522 18.40 5.86 -26.11
C ARG A 522 19.58 6.83 -25.91
N LYS A 523 19.31 8.12 -25.68
CA LYS A 523 20.35 9.10 -25.26
C LYS A 523 20.78 8.85 -23.81
N TYR A 524 19.83 8.71 -22.88
CA TYR A 524 20.08 8.43 -21.46
C TYR A 524 21.00 7.22 -21.23
N LEU A 525 20.81 6.13 -21.99
CA LEU A 525 21.66 4.94 -21.91
C LEU A 525 23.17 5.20 -22.13
N HIS A 526 23.57 6.32 -22.75
CA HIS A 526 24.99 6.69 -22.89
C HIS A 526 25.66 6.99 -21.55
N LEU A 527 24.91 7.32 -20.50
CA LEU A 527 25.45 7.39 -19.14
C LEU A 527 25.77 6.00 -18.61
N LEU A 528 24.85 5.05 -18.78
CA LEU A 528 24.88 3.73 -18.13
C LEU A 528 25.76 2.69 -18.82
N ALA A 529 25.85 2.71 -20.17
CA ALA A 529 26.51 1.67 -20.95
C ALA A 529 28.04 1.57 -20.73
N SER A 530 28.62 0.38 -20.87
CA SER A 530 30.06 0.14 -20.69
C SER A 530 30.95 0.75 -21.77
N ASP A 531 30.45 0.86 -23.00
CA ASP A 531 31.17 1.26 -24.22
C ASP A 531 31.08 2.76 -24.55
N THR A 532 30.38 3.55 -23.73
CA THR A 532 30.14 4.99 -23.95
C THR A 532 30.80 5.88 -22.92
N LYS A 533 30.94 7.18 -23.23
CA LYS A 533 31.34 8.23 -22.29
C LYS A 533 30.38 9.42 -22.39
N VAL A 534 30.07 10.06 -21.27
CA VAL A 534 29.35 11.33 -21.22
C VAL A 534 30.34 12.48 -20.94
N PRO A 535 30.10 13.70 -21.44
CA PRO A 535 31.08 14.80 -21.31
C PRO A 535 31.37 15.21 -19.86
N ASN A 536 30.35 15.18 -18.99
CA ASN A 536 30.44 15.51 -17.58
C ASN A 536 29.89 14.34 -16.75
N PRO A 537 30.61 13.82 -15.74
CA PRO A 537 30.05 12.88 -14.77
C PRO A 537 28.86 13.50 -14.03
N CYS A 538 27.73 12.79 -14.00
CA CYS A 538 26.50 13.24 -13.34
C CYS A 538 25.64 12.04 -12.94
N LEU A 539 24.67 12.27 -12.04
CA LEU A 539 23.71 11.24 -11.62
C LEU A 539 22.67 10.96 -12.71
N PRO A 540 22.05 9.76 -12.73
CA PRO A 540 21.05 9.37 -13.73
C PRO A 540 19.90 10.37 -13.92
N ARG A 541 19.32 10.88 -12.83
CA ARG A 541 18.26 11.90 -12.85
C ARG A 541 18.75 13.22 -13.45
N GLN A 542 19.93 13.69 -13.05
CA GLN A 542 20.54 14.92 -13.59
C GLN A 542 20.77 14.81 -15.11
N TYR A 543 21.23 13.65 -15.60
CA TYR A 543 21.42 13.44 -17.02
C TYR A 543 20.08 13.41 -17.78
N TRP A 544 19.05 12.79 -17.20
CA TRP A 544 17.70 12.77 -17.75
C TRP A 544 17.09 14.18 -17.88
N GLU A 545 17.21 15.00 -16.83
CA GLU A 545 16.76 16.40 -16.82
C GLU A 545 17.54 17.25 -17.84
N VAL A 546 18.87 17.09 -17.93
CA VAL A 546 19.72 17.83 -18.89
C VAL A 546 19.45 17.46 -20.35
N LEU A 547 18.97 16.24 -20.62
CA LEU A 547 18.53 15.84 -21.96
C LEU A 547 17.26 16.59 -22.43
N GLY A 548 16.57 17.31 -21.53
CA GLY A 548 15.36 18.06 -21.85
C GLY A 548 14.16 17.16 -22.15
N ALA A 549 14.12 15.95 -21.56
CA ALA A 549 12.98 15.06 -21.71
C ALA A 549 11.71 15.78 -21.21
N PRO A 550 10.67 15.96 -22.07
CA PRO A 550 9.47 16.66 -21.68
C PRO A 550 8.77 15.88 -20.57
N GLU A 551 8.38 16.56 -19.49
CA GLU A 551 7.53 15.95 -18.47
C GLU A 551 6.18 15.59 -19.12
N ALA A 552 5.95 14.30 -19.31
CA ALA A 552 4.72 13.80 -19.92
C ALA A 552 3.50 14.35 -19.16
N LEU A 553 2.59 15.01 -19.88
CA LEU A 553 1.43 15.69 -19.29
C LEU A 553 0.64 14.75 -18.37
N ARG A 554 0.81 14.96 -17.06
CA ARG A 554 0.31 14.10 -16.01
C ARG A 554 -1.20 13.89 -16.10
N GLU A 555 -1.61 12.65 -16.34
CA GLU A 555 -3.00 12.29 -16.16
C GLU A 555 -3.31 12.13 -14.66
N GLN A 556 -4.19 13.00 -14.15
CA GLN A 556 -4.65 12.92 -12.78
C GLN A 556 -5.53 11.67 -12.59
N PRO A 557 -5.25 10.79 -11.61
CA PRO A 557 -6.05 9.60 -11.38
C PRO A 557 -7.49 9.98 -11.01
N TRP A 558 -8.47 9.22 -11.50
CA TRP A 558 -9.87 9.54 -11.26
C TRP A 558 -10.20 9.57 -9.75
N PRO A 559 -11.14 10.43 -9.30
CA PRO A 559 -11.56 10.45 -7.91
C PRO A 559 -12.05 9.08 -7.43
N LEU A 560 -11.77 8.73 -6.16
CA LEU A 560 -12.18 7.44 -5.57
C LEU A 560 -13.69 7.10 -5.77
N PRO A 561 -14.65 8.05 -5.72
CA PRO A 561 -16.05 7.76 -6.05
C PRO A 561 -16.30 7.29 -7.50
N VAL A 562 -15.46 7.69 -8.45
CA VAL A 562 -15.50 7.25 -9.86
C VAL A 562 -14.85 5.88 -9.98
N GLN A 563 -13.64 5.70 -9.43
CA GLN A 563 -12.94 4.41 -9.40
C GLN A 563 -13.82 3.28 -8.87
N MET A 564 -14.44 3.50 -7.70
CA MET A 564 -15.30 2.51 -7.05
C MET A 564 -16.60 2.21 -7.81
N GLU A 565 -17.14 3.17 -8.57
CA GLU A 565 -18.37 2.98 -9.35
C GLU A 565 -18.07 2.28 -10.69
N LEU A 566 -16.97 2.65 -11.34
CA LEU A 566 -16.46 1.99 -12.56
C LEU A 566 -16.08 0.54 -12.29
N GLY A 567 -15.25 0.30 -11.28
CA GLY A 567 -14.84 -1.04 -10.87
C GLY A 567 -16.02 -1.94 -10.49
N LYS A 568 -17.03 -1.36 -9.84
CA LYS A 568 -18.30 -2.05 -9.56
C LYS A 568 -19.03 -2.40 -10.85
N GLN A 569 -19.22 -1.44 -11.76
CA GLN A 569 -19.92 -1.66 -13.04
C GLN A 569 -19.23 -2.75 -13.86
N LEU A 570 -17.88 -2.74 -13.91
CA LEU A 570 -17.05 -3.77 -14.54
C LEU A 570 -17.24 -5.16 -13.91
N ALA A 571 -17.17 -5.27 -12.58
CA ALA A 571 -17.39 -6.52 -11.86
C ALA A 571 -18.82 -7.06 -12.05
N GLU A 572 -19.82 -6.18 -12.08
CA GLU A 572 -21.22 -6.57 -12.30
C GLU A 572 -21.47 -7.04 -13.74
N MET A 573 -20.85 -6.41 -14.74
CA MET A 573 -20.88 -6.89 -16.14
C MET A 573 -20.23 -8.27 -16.28
N LEU A 574 -19.08 -8.50 -15.61
CA LEU A 574 -18.42 -9.80 -15.61
C LEU A 574 -19.32 -10.91 -15.04
N VAL A 575 -20.01 -10.65 -13.92
CA VAL A 575 -20.96 -11.61 -13.31
C VAL A 575 -22.18 -11.85 -14.20
N GLN A 576 -22.66 -10.84 -14.93
CA GLN A 576 -23.85 -10.96 -15.80
C GLN A 576 -23.56 -11.71 -17.11
N ALA A 577 -22.41 -11.45 -17.72
CA ALA A 577 -22.04 -12.02 -19.03
C ALA A 577 -21.54 -13.46 -18.95
N THR A 578 -20.89 -13.86 -17.85
CA THR A 578 -20.21 -15.17 -17.76
C THR A 578 -21.15 -16.29 -17.31
N GLN A 579 -21.53 -17.16 -18.25
CA GLN A 579 -22.42 -18.30 -18.02
C GLN A 579 -21.78 -19.61 -18.50
N MET A 580 -22.02 -20.71 -17.78
CA MET A 580 -21.54 -22.05 -18.13
C MET A 580 -22.65 -23.11 -17.96
N PRO A 581 -22.56 -24.26 -18.63
CA PRO A 581 -23.45 -25.40 -18.36
C PRO A 581 -23.37 -25.84 -16.89
N SER A 582 -24.53 -26.10 -16.27
CA SER A 582 -24.61 -26.65 -14.91
C SER A 582 -24.00 -28.05 -14.75
N SER A 583 -23.84 -28.79 -15.86
CA SER A 583 -23.24 -30.12 -15.92
C SER A 583 -22.25 -30.19 -17.09
N LEU A 584 -20.98 -30.45 -16.81
CA LEU A 584 -19.93 -30.54 -17.83
C LEU A 584 -19.92 -31.88 -18.58
N ASN A 585 -20.51 -32.94 -18.00
CA ASN A 585 -20.36 -34.32 -18.47
C ASN A 585 -21.54 -34.87 -19.30
N ASN A 586 -22.51 -34.04 -19.71
CA ASN A 586 -23.76 -34.54 -20.31
C ASN A 586 -23.98 -33.98 -21.74
N PRO A 587 -23.67 -34.75 -22.81
CA PRO A 587 -23.71 -34.23 -24.19
C PRO A 587 -25.11 -34.09 -24.81
N HIS A 588 -26.15 -34.69 -24.21
CA HIS A 588 -27.43 -34.95 -24.88
C HIS A 588 -28.67 -34.35 -24.18
N GLY A 589 -28.49 -33.37 -23.30
CA GLY A 589 -29.59 -32.63 -22.68
C GLY A 589 -29.31 -31.13 -22.66
N SER A 590 -30.37 -30.31 -22.67
CA SER A 590 -30.27 -28.86 -22.52
C SER A 590 -29.81 -28.48 -21.10
N SER A 591 -28.50 -28.61 -20.85
CA SER A 591 -27.92 -28.26 -19.55
C SER A 591 -28.20 -26.80 -19.23
N ARG A 592 -28.85 -26.56 -18.09
CA ARG A 592 -29.23 -25.21 -17.65
C ARG A 592 -27.97 -24.37 -17.51
N LEU A 593 -27.90 -23.24 -18.21
CA LEU A 593 -26.83 -22.27 -18.01
C LEU A 593 -26.91 -21.67 -16.60
N VAL A 594 -25.76 -21.55 -15.95
CA VAL A 594 -25.59 -20.95 -14.63
C VAL A 594 -24.46 -19.91 -14.66
N PRO A 595 -24.51 -18.83 -13.85
CA PRO A 595 -23.42 -17.88 -13.76
C PRO A 595 -22.11 -18.54 -13.31
N VAL A 596 -20.99 -18.13 -13.91
CA VAL A 596 -19.64 -18.59 -13.52
C VAL A 596 -19.23 -17.97 -12.18
N LEU A 597 -19.67 -16.73 -11.91
CA LEU A 597 -19.43 -16.04 -10.65
C LEU A 597 -20.72 -15.90 -9.85
N TYR A 598 -20.64 -16.12 -8.54
CA TYR A 598 -21.75 -15.89 -7.62
C TYR A 598 -21.31 -15.04 -6.42
N HIS A 599 -22.22 -14.19 -5.96
CA HIS A 599 -22.00 -13.33 -4.80
C HIS A 599 -22.41 -14.04 -3.52
N VAL A 600 -21.52 -14.06 -2.54
CA VAL A 600 -21.80 -14.56 -1.19
C VAL A 600 -21.41 -13.55 -0.14
N TYR A 601 -22.11 -13.59 0.99
CA TYR A 601 -21.72 -12.83 2.16
C TYR A 601 -20.91 -13.71 3.11
N SER A 602 -19.76 -13.19 3.53
CA SER A 602 -18.90 -13.78 4.55
C SER A 602 -18.79 -12.82 5.73
N PHE A 603 -18.90 -13.32 6.95
CA PHE A 603 -18.65 -12.52 8.14
C PHE A 603 -17.15 -12.53 8.45
N ARG A 604 -16.52 -11.35 8.45
CA ARG A 604 -15.17 -11.14 9.02
C ARG A 604 -15.31 -10.21 10.21
N ASN A 605 -14.95 -10.68 11.41
CA ASN A 605 -15.01 -9.91 12.66
C ASN A 605 -16.33 -9.14 12.85
N VAL A 606 -17.45 -9.88 12.86
CA VAL A 606 -18.84 -9.38 12.98
C VAL A 606 -19.35 -8.58 11.75
N GLN A 607 -18.47 -8.01 10.92
CA GLN A 607 -18.87 -7.28 9.72
C GLN A 607 -19.16 -8.22 8.55
N GLN A 608 -20.31 -8.03 7.92
CA GLN A 608 -20.72 -8.74 6.71
C GLN A 608 -20.02 -8.13 5.48
N ILE A 609 -19.19 -8.92 4.80
CA ILE A 609 -18.45 -8.53 3.60
C ILE A 609 -18.91 -9.42 2.44
N GLY A 610 -19.25 -8.82 1.31
CA GLY A 610 -19.54 -9.58 0.10
C GLY A 610 -18.28 -9.98 -0.67
N VAL A 611 -18.27 -11.24 -1.08
CA VAL A 611 -17.19 -11.94 -1.78
C VAL A 611 -17.76 -12.47 -3.09
N LEU A 612 -17.06 -12.26 -4.21
CA LEU A 612 -17.35 -13.00 -5.44
C LEU A 612 -16.58 -14.30 -5.43
N LYS A 613 -17.28 -15.40 -5.69
CA LYS A 613 -16.71 -16.75 -5.77
C LYS A 613 -16.93 -17.35 -7.17
N PRO A 614 -15.92 -18.05 -7.72
CA PRO A 614 -16.09 -18.87 -8.91
C PRO A 614 -16.91 -20.14 -8.62
N HIS A 615 -17.75 -20.54 -9.57
CA HIS A 615 -18.55 -21.77 -9.50
C HIS A 615 -17.63 -23.00 -9.33
N PRO A 616 -17.92 -23.95 -8.43
CA PRO A 616 -17.03 -25.09 -8.18
C PRO A 616 -16.69 -25.90 -9.43
N ALA A 617 -17.64 -26.08 -10.36
CA ALA A 617 -17.37 -26.76 -11.63
C ALA A 617 -16.41 -25.97 -12.56
N TYR A 618 -16.34 -24.63 -12.46
CA TYR A 618 -15.35 -23.84 -13.19
C TYR A 618 -13.95 -23.98 -12.58
N VAL A 619 -13.86 -23.99 -11.25
CA VAL A 619 -12.60 -24.27 -10.54
C VAL A 619 -12.08 -25.65 -10.93
N GLN A 620 -12.92 -26.69 -10.83
CA GLN A 620 -12.58 -28.04 -11.24
C GLN A 620 -12.19 -28.13 -12.72
N LEU A 621 -12.94 -27.47 -13.63
CA LEU A 621 -12.60 -27.43 -15.05
C LEU A 621 -11.20 -26.85 -15.30
N ARG A 622 -10.80 -25.81 -14.56
CA ARG A 622 -9.46 -25.22 -14.64
C ARG A 622 -8.37 -26.13 -14.07
N GLU A 623 -8.64 -26.76 -12.94
CA GLU A 623 -7.73 -27.75 -12.33
C GLU A 623 -7.50 -28.92 -13.29
N THR A 624 -8.55 -29.47 -13.91
CA THR A 624 -8.45 -30.52 -14.93
C THR A 624 -7.81 -30.02 -16.24
N ALA A 625 -8.04 -28.77 -16.64
CA ALA A 625 -7.41 -28.20 -17.83
C ALA A 625 -5.90 -28.01 -17.66
N ALA A 626 -5.40 -27.90 -16.42
CA ALA A 626 -3.98 -27.83 -16.07
C ALA A 626 -3.20 -26.91 -17.03
N GLU A 627 -3.56 -25.63 -17.07
CA GLU A 627 -3.00 -24.68 -18.03
C GLU A 627 -1.48 -24.54 -17.80
N PRO A 628 -0.63 -24.70 -18.84
CA PRO A 628 0.82 -24.70 -18.69
C PRO A 628 1.43 -23.30 -18.52
N THR A 629 0.60 -22.26 -18.51
CA THR A 629 1.02 -20.86 -18.50
C THR A 629 0.31 -20.06 -17.41
N LEU A 630 1.06 -19.16 -16.79
CA LEU A 630 0.61 -18.16 -15.83
C LEU A 630 0.68 -16.78 -16.50
N THR A 631 -0.21 -15.86 -16.14
CA THR A 631 -0.24 -14.51 -16.68
C THR A 631 -0.10 -13.50 -15.54
N PHE A 632 0.82 -12.55 -15.71
CA PHE A 632 1.07 -11.44 -14.78
C PHE A 632 0.81 -10.10 -15.49
N GLU A 633 0.44 -9.04 -14.77
CA GLU A 633 0.47 -7.68 -15.34
C GLU A 633 1.94 -7.23 -15.47
N ALA A 634 2.24 -6.37 -16.45
CA ALA A 634 3.61 -5.93 -16.73
C ALA A 634 4.31 -5.22 -15.54
N VAL A 635 3.54 -4.61 -14.63
CA VAL A 635 4.05 -3.93 -13.42
C VAL A 635 4.34 -4.87 -12.24
N ASP A 636 3.89 -6.14 -12.31
CA ASP A 636 4.12 -7.12 -11.24
C ASP A 636 5.39 -7.96 -11.44
N VAL A 637 6.09 -7.76 -12.57
CA VAL A 637 7.35 -8.44 -12.92
C VAL A 637 8.55 -7.48 -12.91
N PRO A 638 9.79 -7.98 -12.71
CA PRO A 638 11.01 -7.20 -12.89
C PRO A 638 11.12 -6.61 -14.30
N MET A 639 11.72 -5.41 -14.40
CA MET A 639 11.94 -4.74 -15.69
C MET A 639 13.07 -5.40 -16.45
N LEU A 640 12.94 -5.55 -17.77
CA LEU A 640 13.97 -6.09 -18.65
C LEU A 640 15.02 -5.05 -19.07
N CYS A 641 14.88 -3.79 -18.68
CA CYS A 641 15.85 -2.71 -18.88
C CYS A 641 16.03 -1.86 -17.60
N PRO A 642 17.06 -1.00 -17.51
CA PRO A 642 17.19 -0.04 -16.42
C PRO A 642 15.91 0.82 -16.25
N PRO A 643 15.41 1.05 -15.03
CA PRO A 643 14.20 1.85 -14.80
C PRO A 643 14.34 3.31 -15.26
N LEU A 644 13.21 4.01 -15.42
CA LEU A 644 13.23 5.46 -15.54
C LEU A 644 13.71 6.08 -14.22
N PRO A 645 14.66 7.03 -14.26
CA PRO A 645 15.00 7.85 -13.11
C PRO A 645 13.77 8.49 -12.48
N TRP A 646 13.73 8.49 -11.15
CA TRP A 646 12.75 9.29 -10.43
C TRP A 646 13.11 10.77 -10.58
N THR A 647 12.27 11.56 -11.25
CA THR A 647 12.42 13.02 -11.34
C THR A 647 11.46 13.75 -10.41
N SER A 648 10.31 13.15 -10.10
CA SER A 648 9.25 13.76 -9.29
C SER A 648 8.49 12.71 -8.46
N PRO A 649 7.58 13.13 -7.56
CA PRO A 649 6.68 12.21 -6.84
C PRO A 649 5.72 11.37 -7.71
N HIS A 650 5.69 11.61 -9.03
CA HIS A 650 4.77 10.98 -9.98
C HIS A 650 5.45 10.49 -11.28
N THR A 651 6.76 10.69 -11.45
CA THR A 651 7.53 10.31 -12.64
C THR A 651 8.78 9.53 -12.23
N GLY A 652 8.85 8.25 -12.64
CA GLY A 652 9.94 7.31 -12.35
C GLY A 652 9.44 5.86 -12.23
N GLY A 653 10.37 4.90 -12.25
CA GLY A 653 10.05 3.47 -12.19
C GLY A 653 9.87 2.84 -13.58
N PHE A 654 8.65 2.38 -13.89
CA PHE A 654 8.33 1.76 -15.19
C PHE A 654 8.39 2.77 -16.36
N LEU A 655 8.43 2.27 -17.61
CA LEU A 655 8.57 3.11 -18.80
C LEU A 655 7.32 3.92 -19.12
N LEU A 656 6.15 3.27 -19.07
CA LEU A 656 4.85 3.85 -19.45
C LEU A 656 3.87 3.86 -18.28
N SER A 657 3.94 2.83 -17.42
CA SER A 657 2.96 2.60 -16.36
C SER A 657 3.19 3.54 -15.15
N PRO A 658 2.19 4.35 -14.73
CA PRO A 658 2.38 5.37 -13.71
C PRO A 658 2.64 4.76 -12.33
N THR A 659 3.80 5.07 -11.75
CA THR A 659 4.22 4.57 -10.43
C THR A 659 4.17 5.69 -9.39
N LYS A 660 3.60 5.41 -8.20
CA LYS A 660 3.66 6.36 -7.08
C LYS A 660 4.98 6.25 -6.34
N LEU A 661 5.59 7.40 -6.02
CA LEU A 661 6.76 7.46 -5.15
C LEU A 661 6.49 6.84 -3.77
N MET A 662 5.28 7.04 -3.22
CA MET A 662 4.85 6.43 -1.96
C MET A 662 3.64 5.50 -2.13
N ARG A 663 3.76 4.25 -1.64
CA ARG A 663 2.75 3.18 -1.76
C ARG A 663 1.49 3.35 -0.91
N THR A 664 1.37 4.42 -0.12
CA THR A 664 0.43 4.46 1.01
C THR A 664 -1.02 4.53 0.56
N VAL A 665 -1.89 3.68 1.14
CA VAL A 665 -3.32 3.56 0.79
C VAL A 665 -4.23 4.39 1.71
N GLU A 666 -3.85 4.56 2.99
CA GLU A 666 -4.49 5.50 3.91
C GLU A 666 -3.83 6.88 3.80
N GLY A 667 -4.62 7.96 3.79
CA GLY A 667 -4.08 9.34 3.72
C GLY A 667 -3.35 9.73 2.43
N ALA A 668 -3.36 8.87 1.39
CA ALA A 668 -2.55 8.98 0.17
C ALA A 668 -2.56 10.37 -0.49
N THR A 669 -3.72 11.04 -0.56
CA THR A 669 -3.87 12.36 -1.17
C THR A 669 -3.05 13.42 -0.44
N GLN A 670 -3.18 13.49 0.89
CA GLN A 670 -2.50 14.51 1.71
C GLN A 670 -0.97 14.32 1.66
N HIS A 671 -0.49 13.08 1.57
CA HIS A 671 0.96 12.83 1.46
C HIS A 671 1.49 13.18 0.06
N GLN A 672 0.77 12.81 -1.00
CA GLN A 672 1.14 13.17 -2.37
C GLN A 672 1.21 14.70 -2.55
N GLU A 673 0.24 15.41 -2.00
CA GLU A 673 0.16 16.88 -1.98
C GLU A 673 1.34 17.50 -1.23
N LEU A 674 1.72 16.97 -0.05
CA LEU A 674 2.90 17.44 0.69
C LEU A 674 4.21 17.23 -0.08
N LEU A 675 4.33 16.14 -0.84
CA LEU A 675 5.50 15.87 -1.70
C LEU A 675 5.56 16.83 -2.89
N GLU A 676 4.42 17.17 -3.49
CA GLU A 676 4.31 18.10 -4.62
C GLU A 676 4.44 19.57 -4.19
N THR A 677 4.13 19.89 -2.93
CA THR A 677 4.22 21.26 -2.36
C THR A 677 5.62 21.60 -1.83
N CYS A 678 6.45 20.60 -1.51
CA CYS A 678 7.79 20.86 -0.99
C CYS A 678 8.74 21.36 -2.10
N PRO A 679 9.81 22.12 -1.78
CA PRO A 679 10.77 22.57 -2.80
C PRO A 679 11.33 21.37 -3.57
N PRO A 680 11.38 21.35 -4.92
CA PRO A 680 11.78 20.17 -5.69
C PRO A 680 13.14 19.58 -5.26
N THR A 681 14.08 20.47 -4.94
CA THR A 681 15.42 20.10 -4.43
C THR A 681 15.38 19.28 -3.15
N ALA A 682 14.38 19.45 -2.28
CA ALA A 682 14.24 18.75 -1.01
C ALA A 682 14.04 17.23 -1.19
N LEU A 683 13.55 16.77 -2.34
CA LEU A 683 13.36 15.34 -2.62
C LEU A 683 14.54 14.69 -3.35
N HIS A 684 15.49 15.47 -3.90
CA HIS A 684 16.57 14.94 -4.75
C HIS A 684 17.28 13.72 -4.13
N GLY A 685 17.63 13.76 -2.84
CA GLY A 685 18.32 12.65 -2.17
C GLY A 685 17.52 11.34 -2.18
N ALA A 686 16.19 11.41 -2.01
CA ALA A 686 15.32 10.24 -2.06
C ALA A 686 15.11 9.73 -3.49
N LEU A 687 14.91 10.65 -4.44
CA LEU A 687 14.72 10.33 -5.85
C LEU A 687 15.98 9.67 -6.46
N ASP A 688 17.16 10.23 -6.17
CA ASP A 688 18.44 9.70 -6.63
C ASP A 688 18.78 8.35 -5.96
N ALA A 689 18.49 8.17 -4.67
CA ALA A 689 18.69 6.89 -3.97
C ALA A 689 17.76 5.78 -4.51
N LEU A 690 16.48 6.06 -4.74
CA LEU A 690 15.55 5.10 -5.36
C LEU A 690 15.96 4.73 -6.79
N THR A 691 16.46 5.71 -7.54
CA THR A 691 16.98 5.51 -8.90
C THR A 691 18.22 4.61 -8.88
N GLN A 692 19.12 4.80 -7.91
CA GLN A 692 20.27 3.93 -7.70
C GLN A 692 19.86 2.48 -7.36
N LEU A 693 18.96 2.29 -6.38
CA LEU A 693 18.44 0.97 -6.01
C LEU A 693 17.74 0.28 -7.20
N GLY A 694 17.04 1.06 -8.03
CA GLY A 694 16.41 0.60 -9.26
C GLY A 694 17.40 0.19 -10.36
N ASN A 695 18.52 0.90 -10.49
CA ASN A 695 19.55 0.64 -11.51
C ASN A 695 20.46 -0.57 -11.21
N CYS A 696 20.33 -1.19 -10.03
CA CYS A 696 21.01 -2.45 -9.74
C CYS A 696 20.52 -3.57 -10.68
N ALA A 697 21.42 -4.12 -11.49
CA ALA A 697 21.15 -5.20 -12.42
C ALA A 697 21.28 -6.58 -11.72
N TRP A 698 20.26 -7.41 -11.85
CA TRP A 698 20.14 -8.73 -11.23
C TRP A 698 20.09 -9.83 -12.30
N ARG A 699 20.52 -11.04 -11.93
CA ARG A 699 20.29 -12.28 -12.67
C ARG A 699 19.87 -13.41 -11.71
N VAL A 700 19.38 -14.52 -12.27
CA VAL A 700 19.00 -15.70 -11.47
C VAL A 700 20.19 -16.64 -11.28
N ASN A 701 20.39 -17.13 -10.06
CA ASN A 701 21.34 -18.22 -9.81
C ASN A 701 20.74 -19.55 -10.33
N GLY A 702 21.17 -19.98 -11.52
CA GLY A 702 20.64 -21.18 -12.18
C GLY A 702 20.84 -22.47 -11.39
N ARG A 703 21.98 -22.64 -10.70
CA ARG A 703 22.30 -23.85 -9.93
C ARG A 703 21.35 -24.01 -8.73
N VAL A 704 21.08 -22.92 -8.02
CA VAL A 704 20.09 -22.90 -6.92
C VAL A 704 18.68 -23.14 -7.47
N LEU A 705 18.31 -22.49 -8.58
CA LEU A 705 16.99 -22.68 -9.21
C LEU A 705 16.74 -24.15 -9.59
N ASP A 706 17.71 -24.83 -10.20
CA ASP A 706 17.53 -26.24 -10.60
C ASP A 706 17.26 -27.15 -9.40
N LEU A 707 17.94 -26.95 -8.27
CA LEU A 707 17.71 -27.71 -7.04
C LEU A 707 16.36 -27.41 -6.39
N VAL A 708 16.00 -26.12 -6.33
CA VAL A 708 14.69 -25.68 -5.82
C VAL A 708 13.56 -26.26 -6.67
N LEU A 709 13.70 -26.27 -8.00
CA LEU A 709 12.71 -26.86 -8.91
C LEU A 709 12.64 -28.38 -8.81
N GLN A 710 13.77 -29.09 -8.67
CA GLN A 710 13.79 -30.54 -8.43
C GLN A 710 12.99 -30.92 -7.18
N LEU A 711 13.21 -30.20 -6.07
CA LEU A 711 12.44 -30.40 -4.83
C LEU A 711 10.96 -30.04 -5.03
N PHE A 712 10.68 -28.87 -5.62
CA PHE A 712 9.32 -28.36 -5.81
C PHE A 712 8.47 -29.29 -6.67
N GLN A 713 8.98 -29.76 -7.82
CA GLN A 713 8.28 -30.64 -8.76
C GLN A 713 8.12 -32.09 -8.26
N ALA A 714 8.83 -32.46 -7.18
CA ALA A 714 8.66 -33.71 -6.46
C ALA A 714 7.65 -33.52 -5.31
N LYS A 715 8.08 -33.72 -4.05
CA LYS A 715 7.24 -33.62 -2.84
C LYS A 715 7.40 -32.28 -2.09
N GLY A 716 8.17 -31.34 -2.62
CA GLY A 716 8.67 -30.20 -1.87
C GLY A 716 9.64 -30.61 -0.76
N CYS A 717 10.05 -29.63 0.04
CA CYS A 717 10.86 -29.81 1.24
C CYS A 717 10.55 -28.65 2.21
N PRO A 718 9.51 -28.77 3.06
CA PRO A 718 9.09 -27.69 3.95
C PRO A 718 10.16 -27.26 4.96
N GLU A 719 11.06 -28.16 5.33
CA GLU A 719 12.22 -27.91 6.20
C GLU A 719 13.17 -26.87 5.59
N LEU A 720 13.38 -26.94 4.27
CA LEU A 720 14.14 -25.96 3.47
C LEU A 720 13.23 -24.86 2.87
N GLY A 721 12.02 -24.68 3.39
CA GLY A 721 11.10 -23.64 2.92
C GLY A 721 10.55 -23.83 1.49
N VAL A 722 10.69 -25.01 0.88
CA VAL A 722 10.11 -25.35 -0.43
C VAL A 722 8.73 -26.00 -0.24
N PRO A 723 7.61 -25.34 -0.57
CA PRO A 723 6.28 -25.83 -0.19
C PRO A 723 5.92 -27.15 -0.86
N ALA A 724 5.39 -28.10 -0.07
CA ALA A 724 4.91 -29.39 -0.56
C ALA A 724 3.60 -29.26 -1.37
N PRO A 725 3.36 -30.16 -2.35
CA PRO A 725 2.11 -30.18 -3.11
C PRO A 725 0.94 -30.69 -2.24
N PRO A 726 -0.33 -30.49 -2.67
CA PRO A 726 -1.51 -30.93 -1.92
C PRO A 726 -1.59 -32.43 -1.61
N SER A 727 -0.85 -33.28 -2.32
CA SER A 727 -0.77 -34.73 -2.07
C SER A 727 -0.12 -35.08 -0.73
N GLU A 728 0.73 -34.20 -0.17
CA GLU A 728 1.37 -34.40 1.13
C GLU A 728 0.55 -33.73 2.28
N ALA A 729 -0.67 -33.23 1.99
CA ALA A 729 -1.50 -32.60 3.01
C ALA A 729 -2.08 -33.63 4.01
N PRO A 730 -2.13 -33.31 5.31
CA PRO A 730 -2.55 -34.26 6.34
C PRO A 730 -4.01 -34.68 6.16
N GLN A 731 -4.25 -35.98 6.15
CA GLN A 731 -5.57 -36.59 6.14
C GLN A 731 -5.99 -36.99 7.57
N PRO A 732 -7.30 -37.01 7.90
CA PRO A 732 -7.77 -37.58 9.16
C PRO A 732 -7.51 -39.10 9.20
N ALA A 733 -7.25 -39.66 10.39
CA ALA A 733 -7.03 -41.10 10.53
C ALA A 733 -8.28 -41.95 10.18
N GLU A 734 -9.48 -41.41 10.41
CA GLU A 734 -10.75 -42.02 10.03
C GLU A 734 -11.55 -41.03 9.16
N ALA A 735 -12.00 -41.46 7.97
CA ALA A 735 -12.80 -40.59 7.09
C ALA A 735 -14.21 -40.32 7.66
N HIS A 736 -14.85 -41.33 8.25
CA HIS A 736 -16.19 -41.26 8.82
C HIS A 736 -16.33 -42.12 10.08
N LEU A 737 -16.83 -41.53 11.17
CA LEU A 737 -17.27 -42.26 12.35
C LEU A 737 -18.64 -42.91 12.11
N PRO A 738 -18.92 -44.11 12.65
CA PRO A 738 -20.24 -44.72 12.59
C PRO A 738 -21.30 -43.86 13.29
N GLN A 739 -22.57 -43.99 12.88
CA GLN A 739 -23.66 -43.18 13.45
C GLN A 739 -23.84 -43.40 14.97
N SER A 740 -23.48 -44.57 15.49
CA SER A 740 -23.45 -44.90 16.93
C SER A 740 -22.32 -44.22 17.73
N ALA A 741 -21.34 -43.57 17.09
CA ALA A 741 -20.20 -42.98 17.79
C ALA A 741 -20.60 -41.86 18.77
N ALA A 742 -19.92 -41.84 19.92
CA ALA A 742 -20.17 -40.90 21.01
C ALA A 742 -20.06 -39.43 20.56
N PRO A 743 -20.84 -38.50 21.14
CA PRO A 743 -20.77 -37.07 20.80
C PRO A 743 -19.37 -36.47 20.95
N ALA A 744 -18.59 -36.93 21.95
CA ALA A 744 -17.21 -36.52 22.17
C ALA A 744 -16.29 -36.87 20.98
N ARG A 745 -16.30 -38.14 20.52
CA ARG A 745 -15.57 -38.61 19.32
C ARG A 745 -15.99 -37.84 18.06
N LYS A 746 -17.29 -37.57 17.88
CA LYS A 746 -17.80 -36.75 16.76
C LYS A 746 -17.30 -35.30 16.82
N ALA A 747 -17.13 -34.72 18.01
CA ALA A 747 -16.53 -33.40 18.18
C ALA A 747 -15.00 -33.41 17.99
N GLU A 748 -14.33 -34.49 18.37
CA GLU A 748 -12.90 -34.73 18.19
C GLU A 748 -12.52 -34.84 16.72
N LEU A 749 -13.16 -35.75 15.95
CA LEU A 749 -12.97 -35.84 14.50
C LEU A 749 -13.29 -34.51 13.81
N ARG A 750 -14.30 -33.76 14.27
CA ARG A 750 -14.61 -32.43 13.72
C ARG A 750 -13.49 -31.41 13.98
N ARG A 751 -12.82 -31.46 15.14
CA ARG A 751 -11.62 -30.64 15.43
C ARG A 751 -10.42 -31.08 14.59
N GLU A 752 -10.23 -32.38 14.41
CA GLU A 752 -9.17 -32.94 13.57
C GLU A 752 -9.35 -32.54 12.10
N LEU A 753 -10.54 -32.76 11.52
CA LEU A 753 -10.89 -32.31 10.17
C LEU A 753 -10.66 -30.81 10.00
N ALA A 754 -11.08 -29.99 10.96
CA ALA A 754 -10.84 -28.54 10.92
C ALA A 754 -9.35 -28.18 10.96
N ARG A 755 -8.53 -28.94 11.70
CA ARG A 755 -7.05 -28.81 11.72
C ARG A 755 -6.45 -29.21 10.37
N CYS A 756 -6.80 -30.38 9.84
CA CYS A 756 -6.28 -30.88 8.56
C CYS A 756 -6.63 -29.94 7.40
N GLN A 757 -7.88 -29.49 7.33
CA GLN A 757 -8.33 -28.48 6.36
C GLN A 757 -7.64 -27.12 6.55
N LYS A 758 -7.27 -26.73 7.78
CA LYS A 758 -6.49 -25.51 8.02
C LYS A 758 -5.10 -25.64 7.41
N VAL A 759 -4.39 -26.72 7.73
CA VAL A 759 -3.03 -26.99 7.22
C VAL A 759 -3.04 -27.09 5.69
N ALA A 760 -3.98 -27.82 5.10
CA ALA A 760 -4.10 -27.93 3.64
C ALA A 760 -4.29 -26.57 2.94
N ARG A 761 -5.05 -25.64 3.53
CA ARG A 761 -5.20 -24.27 3.00
C ARG A 761 -3.91 -23.46 3.13
N GLU A 762 -3.22 -23.55 4.26
CA GLU A 762 -1.93 -22.87 4.48
C GLU A 762 -0.85 -23.39 3.51
N MET A 763 -0.78 -24.71 3.30
CA MET A 763 0.09 -25.35 2.29
C MET A 763 -0.24 -24.87 0.87
N HIS A 764 -1.51 -24.86 0.48
CA HIS A 764 -1.92 -24.39 -0.85
C HIS A 764 -1.56 -22.92 -1.10
N SER A 765 -1.74 -22.04 -0.11
CA SER A 765 -1.34 -20.63 -0.21
C SER A 765 0.16 -20.48 -0.43
N LEU A 766 0.98 -21.16 0.36
CA LEU A 766 2.45 -21.14 0.22
C LEU A 766 2.90 -21.74 -1.13
N ARG A 767 2.27 -22.85 -1.56
CA ARG A 767 2.55 -23.50 -2.85
C ARG A 767 2.24 -22.57 -4.03
N ALA A 768 1.13 -21.83 -3.99
CA ALA A 768 0.77 -20.87 -5.04
C ALA A 768 1.74 -19.68 -5.11
N GLU A 769 2.13 -19.11 -3.96
CA GLU A 769 3.12 -18.04 -3.90
C GLU A 769 4.48 -18.48 -4.46
N ALA A 770 4.96 -19.67 -4.05
CA ALA A 770 6.19 -20.27 -4.54
C ALA A 770 6.10 -20.61 -6.04
N LEU A 771 4.96 -21.11 -6.53
CA LEU A 771 4.75 -21.38 -7.95
C LEU A 771 4.95 -20.12 -8.80
N TYR A 772 4.35 -18.99 -8.40
CA TYR A 772 4.50 -17.73 -9.11
C TYR A 772 5.96 -17.25 -9.10
N ARG A 773 6.60 -17.29 -7.94
CA ARG A 773 8.00 -16.89 -7.76
C ARG A 773 8.97 -17.73 -8.60
N PHE A 774 8.85 -19.06 -8.54
CA PHE A 774 9.74 -19.97 -9.25
C PHE A 774 9.48 -19.99 -10.76
N SER A 775 8.23 -19.76 -11.20
CA SER A 775 7.93 -19.59 -12.62
C SER A 775 8.53 -18.29 -13.18
N LEU A 776 8.49 -17.19 -12.43
CA LEU A 776 9.18 -15.95 -12.81
C LEU A 776 10.71 -16.10 -12.80
N ALA A 777 11.28 -16.77 -11.80
CA ALA A 777 12.72 -17.09 -11.78
C ALA A 777 13.12 -17.98 -12.97
N GLN A 778 12.29 -18.95 -13.36
CA GLN A 778 12.51 -19.76 -14.56
C GLN A 778 12.42 -18.95 -15.86
N HIS A 779 11.47 -18.01 -15.96
CA HIS A 779 11.34 -17.13 -17.12
C HIS A 779 12.51 -16.15 -17.26
N LEU A 780 13.07 -15.69 -16.14
CA LEU A 780 14.19 -14.75 -16.08
C LEU A 780 15.57 -15.44 -15.99
N ARG A 781 15.64 -16.77 -16.07
CA ARG A 781 16.86 -17.59 -15.89
C ARG A 781 18.05 -17.03 -16.67
N ASP A 782 17.85 -16.78 -17.96
CA ASP A 782 18.88 -16.35 -18.90
C ASP A 782 18.81 -14.84 -19.21
N CYS A 783 18.13 -14.07 -18.34
CA CYS A 783 17.90 -12.63 -18.52
C CYS A 783 18.60 -11.81 -17.42
N VAL A 784 19.08 -10.61 -17.81
CA VAL A 784 19.37 -9.54 -16.86
C VAL A 784 18.09 -8.72 -16.65
N PHE A 785 17.78 -8.40 -15.40
CA PHE A 785 16.59 -7.63 -15.03
C PHE A 785 16.86 -6.64 -13.90
N TRP A 786 15.94 -5.70 -13.73
CA TRP A 786 16.00 -4.60 -12.78
C TRP A 786 14.75 -4.54 -11.91
N LEU A 787 14.92 -4.04 -10.69
CA LEU A 787 13.86 -3.94 -9.69
C LEU A 787 13.61 -2.46 -9.38
N PRO A 788 12.70 -1.75 -10.08
CA PRO A 788 12.36 -0.37 -9.72
C PRO A 788 11.88 -0.31 -8.27
N HIS A 789 12.31 0.72 -7.51
CA HIS A 789 11.97 0.88 -6.11
C HIS A 789 11.02 2.05 -5.87
N ASN A 790 10.22 1.95 -4.80
CA ASN A 790 9.36 3.00 -4.24
C ASN A 790 9.52 3.07 -2.71
N MET A 791 8.76 3.93 -2.03
CA MET A 791 8.77 4.10 -0.57
C MET A 791 7.41 3.80 0.10
N ASP A 792 7.42 3.52 1.40
CA ASP A 792 6.25 3.72 2.26
C ASP A 792 6.18 5.16 2.82
N PHE A 793 5.12 5.49 3.59
CA PHE A 793 4.97 6.83 4.17
C PHE A 793 6.09 7.24 5.15
N ARG A 794 7.00 6.33 5.52
CA ARG A 794 8.13 6.59 6.44
C ARG A 794 9.45 6.74 5.70
N GLY A 795 9.45 6.54 4.38
CA GLY A 795 10.63 6.54 3.53
C GLY A 795 11.32 5.18 3.41
N ARG A 796 10.82 4.09 4.03
CA ARG A 796 11.43 2.77 3.84
C ARG A 796 11.21 2.31 2.40
N THR A 797 12.26 1.82 1.76
CA THR A 797 12.27 1.47 0.34
C THR A 797 11.83 0.02 0.08
N TYR A 798 11.10 -0.19 -1.01
CA TYR A 798 10.61 -1.50 -1.44
C TYR A 798 10.66 -1.62 -2.98
N PRO A 799 11.02 -2.78 -3.56
CA PRO A 799 10.82 -3.07 -4.98
C PRO A 799 9.34 -2.97 -5.36
N CYS A 800 9.03 -2.39 -6.52
CA CYS A 800 7.67 -2.37 -7.07
C CYS A 800 7.15 -3.80 -7.33
N PRO A 801 7.87 -4.68 -8.06
CA PRO A 801 7.40 -6.03 -8.40
C PRO A 801 7.27 -6.92 -7.14
N PRO A 802 6.06 -7.43 -6.82
CA PRO A 802 5.82 -8.07 -5.51
C PRO A 802 6.25 -9.54 -5.46
N HIS A 803 6.29 -10.26 -6.59
CA HIS A 803 6.40 -11.72 -6.59
C HIS A 803 7.84 -12.25 -6.43
N PHE A 804 8.79 -11.69 -7.18
CA PHE A 804 10.18 -12.12 -7.21
C PHE A 804 11.11 -10.91 -7.03
N ASN A 805 11.72 -10.82 -5.84
CA ASN A 805 12.62 -9.74 -5.44
C ASN A 805 13.46 -10.15 -4.21
N HIS A 806 14.51 -9.37 -3.92
CA HIS A 806 15.50 -9.65 -2.87
C HIS A 806 15.01 -9.39 -1.42
N LEU A 807 13.85 -8.77 -1.23
CA LEU A 807 13.27 -8.60 0.12
C LEU A 807 12.60 -9.88 0.64
N GLY A 808 12.41 -10.89 -0.21
CA GLY A 808 11.73 -12.15 0.12
C GLY A 808 12.47 -13.06 1.12
N SER A 809 12.03 -14.32 1.17
CA SER A 809 12.61 -15.39 2.00
C SER A 809 14.02 -15.80 1.56
N ASP A 810 14.69 -16.62 2.36
CA ASP A 810 16.00 -17.24 2.05
C ASP A 810 16.08 -17.79 0.62
N VAL A 811 15.10 -18.63 0.21
CA VAL A 811 15.00 -19.14 -1.17
C VAL A 811 14.95 -18.02 -2.20
N ALA A 812 14.17 -16.96 -1.95
CA ALA A 812 14.03 -15.84 -2.89
C ALA A 812 15.33 -15.03 -3.03
N ARG A 813 16.13 -14.93 -1.97
CA ARG A 813 17.44 -14.26 -1.98
C ARG A 813 18.52 -15.12 -2.64
N ALA A 814 18.57 -16.40 -2.32
CA ALA A 814 19.53 -17.35 -2.90
C ALA A 814 19.35 -17.55 -4.42
N LEU A 815 18.14 -17.30 -4.94
CA LEU A 815 17.86 -17.26 -6.37
C LEU A 815 18.40 -16.00 -7.07
N LEU A 816 18.88 -15.00 -6.35
CA LEU A 816 19.26 -13.68 -6.89
C LEU A 816 20.73 -13.35 -6.64
N GLU A 817 21.42 -12.94 -7.70
CA GLU A 817 22.80 -12.44 -7.64
C GLU A 817 22.98 -11.24 -8.58
N PHE A 818 24.04 -10.46 -8.37
CA PHE A 818 24.28 -9.29 -9.22
C PHE A 818 24.64 -9.74 -10.65
N ALA A 819 23.98 -9.17 -11.66
CA ALA A 819 24.28 -9.49 -13.05
C ALA A 819 25.70 -9.05 -13.44
N GLN A 820 26.13 -7.90 -12.93
CA GLN A 820 27.51 -7.43 -13.00
C GLN A 820 28.31 -8.05 -11.87
N GLY A 821 29.37 -8.77 -12.20
CA GLY A 821 30.34 -9.26 -11.21
C GLY A 821 31.46 -8.26 -10.97
N ARG A 822 32.25 -8.49 -9.93
CA ARG A 822 33.44 -7.68 -9.58
C ARG A 822 34.58 -8.60 -9.13
N PRO A 823 35.84 -8.38 -9.58
CA PRO A 823 36.99 -9.15 -9.09
C PRO A 823 37.10 -9.05 -7.57
N LEU A 824 37.34 -10.19 -6.88
CA LEU A 824 37.41 -10.24 -5.41
C LEU A 824 38.50 -9.36 -4.81
N GLY A 825 39.62 -9.18 -5.52
CA GLY A 825 40.80 -8.49 -5.00
C GLY A 825 41.39 -9.20 -3.77
N PRO A 826 42.21 -8.49 -2.97
CA PRO A 826 42.98 -9.12 -1.89
C PRO A 826 42.17 -9.55 -0.66
N GLN A 827 40.92 -9.08 -0.52
CA GLN A 827 40.08 -9.35 0.67
C GLN A 827 38.71 -9.96 0.34
N GLY A 828 38.30 -10.02 -0.93
CA GLY A 828 36.96 -10.46 -1.30
C GLY A 828 36.69 -11.92 -0.94
N LEU A 829 37.69 -12.81 -1.05
CA LEU A 829 37.53 -14.21 -0.66
C LEU A 829 37.29 -14.36 0.85
N ASP A 830 38.01 -13.59 1.68
CA ASP A 830 37.81 -13.59 3.14
C ASP A 830 36.42 -13.05 3.50
N TRP A 831 35.95 -12.01 2.81
CA TRP A 831 34.59 -11.50 2.98
C TRP A 831 33.52 -12.51 2.55
N LEU A 832 33.72 -13.28 1.48
CA LEU A 832 32.83 -14.40 1.13
C LEU A 832 32.81 -15.48 2.23
N LYS A 833 33.98 -15.88 2.75
CA LYS A 833 34.09 -16.88 3.83
C LYS A 833 33.42 -16.41 5.13
N ILE A 834 33.63 -15.15 5.51
CA ILE A 834 32.95 -14.51 6.65
C ILE A 834 31.44 -14.46 6.41
N HIS A 835 31.00 -14.11 5.20
CA HIS A 835 29.58 -14.04 4.84
C HIS A 835 28.90 -15.41 4.91
N LEU A 836 29.54 -16.46 4.38
CA LEU A 836 29.12 -17.85 4.51
C LEU A 836 28.87 -18.22 5.99
N VAL A 837 29.84 -17.92 6.86
CA VAL A 837 29.73 -18.21 8.29
C VAL A 837 28.67 -17.34 8.99
N ASN A 838 28.44 -16.11 8.54
CA ASN A 838 27.32 -15.28 9.02
C ASN A 838 25.96 -15.94 8.72
N LEU A 839 25.78 -16.48 7.52
CA LEU A 839 24.55 -17.17 7.04
C LEU A 839 24.28 -18.49 7.78
N THR A 840 25.33 -19.25 8.17
CA THR A 840 25.15 -20.45 9.02
C THR A 840 24.49 -20.11 10.36
N GLY A 841 24.80 -18.93 10.89
CA GLY A 841 24.41 -18.53 12.24
C GLY A 841 25.16 -19.19 13.38
N PHE A 842 26.14 -20.07 13.12
CA PHE A 842 26.85 -20.82 14.16
C PHE A 842 27.82 -19.96 15.00
N LYS A 843 28.46 -18.95 14.41
CA LYS A 843 29.53 -18.16 15.06
C LYS A 843 29.14 -16.70 15.36
N LYS A 844 27.85 -16.40 15.60
CA LYS A 844 27.35 -15.01 15.77
C LYS A 844 27.97 -14.20 16.91
N ARG A 845 28.50 -14.86 17.96
CA ARG A 845 29.21 -14.19 19.07
C ARG A 845 30.72 -14.07 18.85
N GLU A 846 31.26 -14.72 17.83
CA GLU A 846 32.70 -14.71 17.56
C GLU A 846 33.11 -13.50 16.71
N PRO A 847 34.35 -13.00 16.89
CA PRO A 847 34.93 -11.97 16.05
C PRO A 847 35.21 -12.43 14.62
N LEU A 848 35.35 -11.48 13.68
CA LEU A 848 35.49 -11.75 12.25
C LEU A 848 36.62 -12.74 11.93
N TRP A 849 37.78 -12.62 12.57
CA TRP A 849 38.93 -13.51 12.34
C TRP A 849 38.65 -14.97 12.74
N LYS A 850 37.83 -15.22 13.76
CA LYS A 850 37.37 -16.58 14.11
C LYS A 850 36.28 -17.09 13.18
N ARG A 851 35.46 -16.21 12.61
CA ARG A 851 34.50 -16.60 11.55
C ARG A 851 35.25 -17.07 10.31
N LEU A 852 36.29 -16.32 9.90
CA LEU A 852 37.19 -16.72 8.83
C LEU A 852 37.91 -18.04 9.13
N ALA A 853 38.54 -18.18 10.30
CA ALA A 853 39.21 -19.42 10.69
C ALA A 853 38.26 -20.65 10.72
N PHE A 854 37.02 -20.47 11.17
CA PHE A 854 36.01 -21.54 11.10
C PHE A 854 35.61 -21.89 9.66
N ALA A 855 35.60 -20.93 8.73
CA ALA A 855 35.35 -21.23 7.32
C ALA A 855 36.46 -22.10 6.71
N GLU A 856 37.72 -21.91 7.12
CA GLU A 856 38.82 -22.81 6.74
C GLU A 856 38.68 -24.19 7.40
N GLU A 857 38.30 -24.25 8.68
CA GLU A 857 38.06 -25.50 9.44
C GLU A 857 37.01 -26.40 8.76
N VAL A 858 35.95 -25.80 8.19
CA VAL A 858 34.85 -26.53 7.50
C VAL A 858 34.93 -26.45 5.98
N MET A 859 36.10 -26.14 5.41
CA MET A 859 36.26 -25.98 3.95
C MET A 859 35.82 -27.22 3.16
N ASP A 860 36.10 -28.43 3.66
CA ASP A 860 35.66 -29.67 3.02
C ASP A 860 34.13 -29.81 2.99
N ASP A 861 33.42 -29.32 4.00
CA ASP A 861 31.94 -29.32 4.06
C ASP A 861 31.34 -28.24 3.15
N ILE A 862 32.03 -27.12 2.98
CA ILE A 862 31.70 -26.06 2.02
C ILE A 862 31.80 -26.63 0.59
N LEU A 863 32.91 -27.30 0.25
CA LEU A 863 33.14 -27.89 -1.06
C LEU A 863 32.17 -29.07 -1.34
N ASP A 864 31.96 -29.98 -0.39
CA ASP A 864 30.97 -31.06 -0.52
C ASP A 864 29.55 -30.51 -0.73
N SER A 865 29.16 -29.49 0.04
CA SER A 865 27.86 -28.82 -0.12
C SER A 865 27.72 -28.17 -1.50
N ALA A 866 28.79 -27.61 -2.06
CA ALA A 866 28.79 -26.99 -3.38
C ALA A 866 28.73 -28.00 -4.52
N ASP A 867 29.36 -29.17 -4.37
CA ASP A 867 29.47 -30.19 -5.42
C ASP A 867 28.31 -31.18 -5.42
N GLN A 868 27.86 -31.59 -4.23
CA GLN A 868 26.85 -32.64 -4.05
C GLN A 868 25.71 -32.22 -3.11
N PRO A 869 24.98 -31.11 -3.38
CA PRO A 869 24.07 -30.47 -2.42
C PRO A 869 23.01 -31.42 -1.82
N MET A 870 22.52 -32.38 -2.60
CA MET A 870 21.44 -33.30 -2.23
C MET A 870 21.91 -34.73 -1.93
N THR A 871 23.18 -35.06 -2.15
CA THR A 871 23.72 -36.44 -2.07
C THR A 871 24.95 -36.59 -1.18
N GLY A 872 25.70 -35.52 -0.93
CA GLY A 872 26.84 -35.49 0.00
C GLY A 872 26.42 -35.40 1.47
N ARG A 873 27.26 -34.76 2.29
CA ARG A 873 27.08 -34.59 3.74
C ARG A 873 25.99 -33.58 4.11
N LYS A 874 25.55 -32.74 3.17
CA LYS A 874 24.39 -31.82 3.31
C LYS A 874 24.56 -30.78 4.44
N TRP A 875 25.80 -30.44 4.79
CA TRP A 875 26.12 -29.52 5.88
C TRP A 875 25.34 -28.20 5.80
N TRP A 876 25.20 -27.64 4.60
CA TRP A 876 24.43 -26.41 4.33
C TRP A 876 22.97 -26.45 4.81
N MET A 877 22.33 -27.62 4.87
CA MET A 877 20.94 -27.75 5.31
C MET A 877 20.73 -27.45 6.80
N GLY A 878 21.81 -27.44 7.61
CA GLY A 878 21.78 -27.12 9.04
C GLY A 878 21.92 -25.63 9.38
N ALA A 879 22.11 -24.76 8.39
CA ALA A 879 22.28 -23.31 8.57
C ALA A 879 20.97 -22.57 8.93
N GLU A 880 21.07 -21.37 9.51
CA GLU A 880 19.91 -20.47 9.73
C GLU A 880 19.31 -19.96 8.42
N GLU A 881 20.16 -19.68 7.41
CA GLU A 881 19.77 -19.27 6.05
C GLU A 881 20.35 -20.27 5.02
N PRO A 882 19.73 -21.46 4.84
CA PRO A 882 20.35 -22.58 4.15
C PRO A 882 20.59 -22.37 2.66
N TRP A 883 19.64 -21.80 1.90
CA TRP A 883 19.84 -21.62 0.47
C TRP A 883 20.85 -20.53 0.15
N GLN A 884 20.88 -19.43 0.90
CA GLN A 884 21.95 -18.42 0.80
C GLN A 884 23.30 -19.04 1.19
N THR A 885 23.35 -19.90 2.21
CA THR A 885 24.57 -20.63 2.58
C THR A 885 25.05 -21.51 1.43
N LEU A 886 24.16 -22.27 0.78
CA LEU A 886 24.49 -23.10 -0.37
C LEU A 886 25.00 -22.26 -1.57
N ALA A 887 24.35 -21.16 -1.89
CA ALA A 887 24.81 -20.23 -2.94
C ALA A 887 26.22 -19.69 -2.61
N CYS A 888 26.47 -19.36 -1.34
CA CYS A 888 27.78 -18.92 -0.87
C CYS A 888 28.84 -20.03 -0.92
N CYS A 889 28.48 -21.28 -0.58
CA CYS A 889 29.37 -22.43 -0.76
C CYS A 889 29.78 -22.60 -2.22
N MET A 890 28.84 -22.47 -3.17
CA MET A 890 29.13 -22.53 -4.61
C MET A 890 30.08 -21.40 -5.05
N GLU A 891 29.87 -20.17 -4.58
CA GLU A 891 30.72 -19.03 -4.92
C GLU A 891 32.14 -19.16 -4.34
N VAL A 892 32.26 -19.59 -3.07
CA VAL A 892 33.56 -19.88 -2.44
C VAL A 892 34.29 -21.01 -3.16
N ALA A 893 33.59 -22.10 -3.50
CA ALA A 893 34.15 -23.22 -4.24
C ALA A 893 34.69 -22.79 -5.62
N ASN A 894 33.93 -21.95 -6.35
CA ASN A 894 34.38 -21.41 -7.63
C ASN A 894 35.62 -20.52 -7.45
N ALA A 895 35.64 -19.65 -6.45
CA ALA A 895 36.75 -18.72 -6.19
C ALA A 895 38.05 -19.46 -5.85
N VAL A 896 38.02 -20.43 -4.91
CA VAL A 896 39.23 -21.18 -4.50
C VAL A 896 39.74 -22.16 -5.57
N ARG A 897 38.90 -22.53 -6.55
CA ARG A 897 39.26 -23.37 -7.70
C ARG A 897 39.70 -22.57 -8.93
N SER A 898 39.58 -21.25 -8.90
CA SER A 898 40.08 -20.38 -9.97
C SER A 898 41.61 -20.31 -9.96
N SER A 899 42.21 -19.94 -11.09
CA SER A 899 43.68 -19.82 -11.22
C SER A 899 44.29 -18.72 -10.35
N ASP A 900 43.53 -17.66 -10.08
CA ASP A 900 43.84 -16.60 -9.13
C ASP A 900 42.54 -16.16 -8.43
N PRO A 901 42.35 -16.55 -7.15
CA PRO A 901 41.16 -16.15 -6.39
C PRO A 901 40.97 -14.64 -6.24
N ALA A 902 42.02 -13.82 -6.35
CA ALA A 902 41.88 -12.36 -6.31
C ALA A 902 41.31 -11.80 -7.62
N ALA A 903 41.59 -12.46 -8.75
CA ALA A 903 41.04 -12.11 -10.06
C ALA A 903 39.64 -12.70 -10.32
N TYR A 904 39.17 -13.67 -9.52
CA TYR A 904 37.83 -14.26 -9.67
C TYR A 904 36.73 -13.19 -9.63
N VAL A 905 35.89 -13.16 -10.66
CA VAL A 905 34.80 -12.20 -10.82
C VAL A 905 33.57 -12.73 -10.10
N SER A 906 33.37 -12.27 -8.86
CA SER A 906 32.26 -12.69 -8.00
C SER A 906 30.99 -11.89 -8.27
N HIS A 907 29.85 -12.56 -8.20
CA HIS A 907 28.51 -12.03 -8.43
C HIS A 907 27.63 -12.04 -7.16
N LEU A 908 28.00 -12.84 -6.16
CA LEU A 908 27.23 -12.99 -4.93
C LEU A 908 27.25 -11.67 -4.10
N PRO A 909 26.07 -11.14 -3.71
CA PRO A 909 26.01 -10.05 -2.75
C PRO A 909 26.53 -10.50 -1.37
N VAL A 910 27.34 -9.67 -0.71
CA VAL A 910 27.74 -9.86 0.69
C VAL A 910 26.97 -8.89 1.58
N HIS A 911 26.34 -9.43 2.62
CA HIS A 911 25.44 -8.70 3.50
C HIS A 911 26.15 -8.21 4.77
N GLN A 912 25.88 -6.97 5.18
CA GLN A 912 26.27 -6.40 6.48
C GLN A 912 25.02 -5.83 7.16
N ASP A 913 24.74 -6.27 8.39
CA ASP A 913 23.46 -6.01 9.07
C ASP A 913 23.64 -5.24 10.39
N GLY A 914 22.74 -4.29 10.66
CA GLY A 914 22.73 -3.51 11.89
C GLY A 914 22.20 -4.30 13.08
N SER A 915 23.08 -4.69 14.02
CA SER A 915 22.78 -5.66 15.11
C SER A 915 21.43 -5.49 15.84
N CYS A 916 21.00 -4.25 16.05
CA CYS A 916 19.61 -3.88 16.32
C CYS A 916 19.40 -2.41 15.92
N ASN A 917 19.26 -2.14 14.62
CA ASN A 917 19.31 -0.80 14.05
C ASN A 917 18.40 0.23 14.78
N GLY A 918 17.15 -0.12 15.10
CA GLY A 918 16.28 0.78 15.87
C GLY A 918 16.85 1.22 17.24
N LEU A 919 17.54 0.34 17.96
CA LEU A 919 18.26 0.70 19.20
C LEU A 919 19.54 1.50 18.91
N GLN A 920 20.23 1.23 17.79
CA GLN A 920 21.39 2.01 17.34
C GLN A 920 21.01 3.49 17.14
N HIS A 921 19.91 3.76 16.44
CA HIS A 921 19.39 5.13 16.29
C HIS A 921 18.99 5.76 17.64
N TYR A 922 18.31 5.04 18.54
CA TYR A 922 17.98 5.60 19.87
C TYR A 922 19.22 5.90 20.73
N ALA A 923 20.23 5.02 20.73
CA ALA A 923 21.47 5.22 21.47
C ALA A 923 22.26 6.43 20.93
N ALA A 924 22.29 6.61 19.61
CA ALA A 924 22.90 7.78 18.97
C ALA A 924 22.15 9.09 19.27
N LEU A 925 20.82 9.11 19.15
CA LEU A 925 19.99 10.27 19.49
C LEU A 925 20.13 10.67 20.97
N GLY A 926 20.14 9.69 21.87
CA GLY A 926 20.25 9.92 23.31
C GLY A 926 21.67 10.04 23.84
N ARG A 927 22.70 9.84 23.01
CA ARG A 927 24.11 9.68 23.42
C ARG A 927 24.27 8.76 24.65
N ASP A 928 23.52 7.66 24.68
CA ASP A 928 23.45 6.72 25.81
C ASP A 928 24.61 5.72 25.71
N SER A 929 25.63 5.85 26.55
CA SER A 929 26.85 5.02 26.47
C SER A 929 26.58 3.52 26.72
N VAL A 930 25.69 3.18 27.66
CA VAL A 930 25.34 1.78 27.96
C VAL A 930 24.55 1.19 26.80
N GLY A 931 23.63 1.98 26.23
CA GLY A 931 22.93 1.63 25.01
C GLY A 931 23.89 1.41 23.84
N ALA A 932 24.80 2.36 23.61
CA ALA A 932 25.76 2.36 22.51
C ALA A 932 26.70 1.14 22.56
N ALA A 933 27.23 0.80 23.74
CA ALA A 933 27.99 -0.44 23.94
C ALA A 933 27.14 -1.68 23.61
N SER A 934 25.92 -1.76 24.13
CA SER A 934 25.03 -2.92 23.96
C SER A 934 24.65 -3.22 22.51
N VAL A 935 24.74 -2.25 21.60
CA VAL A 935 24.38 -2.38 20.18
C VAL A 935 25.50 -1.96 19.21
N ASN A 936 26.75 -2.13 19.65
CA ASN A 936 27.95 -2.02 18.80
C ASN A 936 28.20 -0.63 18.17
N LEU A 937 27.71 0.45 18.78
CA LEU A 937 28.19 1.80 18.45
C LEU A 937 29.58 2.04 19.06
N GLU A 938 29.82 1.49 20.25
CA GLU A 938 31.15 1.49 20.85
C GLU A 938 32.03 0.41 20.21
N PRO A 939 33.29 0.72 19.81
CA PRO A 939 34.26 -0.27 19.36
C PRO A 939 34.55 -1.32 20.41
N ALA A 940 34.51 -2.59 20.00
CA ALA A 940 34.87 -3.74 20.81
C ALA A 940 35.50 -4.83 19.92
N ASP A 941 36.37 -5.66 20.49
CA ASP A 941 37.02 -6.76 19.76
C ASP A 941 36.06 -7.91 19.45
N VAL A 942 34.94 -8.01 20.19
CA VAL A 942 33.89 -9.02 20.01
C VAL A 942 32.50 -8.37 19.90
N PRO A 943 31.59 -8.93 19.09
CA PRO A 943 30.25 -8.39 18.90
C PRO A 943 29.41 -8.46 20.18
N GLN A 944 28.83 -7.33 20.57
CA GLN A 944 27.88 -7.21 21.67
C GLN A 944 26.49 -7.65 21.22
N ASP A 945 25.83 -8.47 22.04
CA ASP A 945 24.56 -9.12 21.71
C ASP A 945 23.46 -8.71 22.72
N VAL A 946 22.81 -7.57 22.47
CA VAL A 946 21.71 -7.03 23.30
C VAL A 946 20.66 -8.08 23.65
N TYR A 947 20.35 -9.01 22.74
CA TYR A 947 19.37 -10.08 22.98
C TYR A 947 19.82 -11.05 24.08
N SER A 948 21.13 -11.33 24.18
CA SER A 948 21.71 -12.14 25.24
C SER A 948 21.80 -11.37 26.56
N GLY A 949 22.12 -10.06 26.52
CA GLY A 949 22.08 -9.20 27.71
C GLY A 949 20.67 -9.13 28.33
N VAL A 950 19.64 -8.92 27.51
CA VAL A 950 18.24 -8.94 27.97
C VAL A 950 17.83 -10.33 28.48
N ALA A 951 18.23 -11.42 27.82
CA ALA A 951 17.95 -12.77 28.30
C ALA A 951 18.56 -13.03 29.69
N ALA A 952 19.82 -12.63 29.90
CA ALA A 952 20.49 -12.74 31.19
C ALA A 952 19.78 -11.91 32.28
N GLN A 953 19.37 -10.68 31.97
CA GLN A 953 18.62 -9.83 32.90
C GLN A 953 17.24 -10.43 33.26
N VAL A 954 16.54 -11.03 32.29
CA VAL A 954 15.27 -11.74 32.54
C VAL A 954 15.48 -12.98 33.40
N GLU A 955 16.57 -13.73 33.22
CA GLU A 955 16.92 -14.88 34.06
C GLU A 955 17.22 -14.47 35.51
N VAL A 956 17.86 -13.31 35.74
CA VAL A 956 18.04 -12.75 37.09
C VAL A 956 16.68 -12.46 37.76
N PHE A 957 15.74 -11.82 37.05
CA PHE A 957 14.39 -11.59 37.59
C PHE A 957 13.63 -12.91 37.81
N ARG A 958 13.75 -13.88 36.90
CA ARG A 958 13.15 -15.21 37.04
C ARG A 958 13.63 -15.90 38.32
N ARG A 959 14.94 -15.93 38.58
CA ARG A 959 15.50 -16.50 39.82
C ARG A 959 14.95 -15.83 41.08
N GLN A 960 14.90 -14.49 41.10
CA GLN A 960 14.36 -13.73 42.23
C GLN A 960 12.87 -14.03 42.47
N ASP A 961 12.06 -14.14 41.42
CA ASP A 961 10.63 -14.43 41.55
C ASP A 961 10.37 -15.91 41.89
N ALA A 962 11.20 -16.83 41.39
CA ALA A 962 11.16 -18.26 41.71
C ALA A 962 11.49 -18.52 43.21
N GLN A 963 12.49 -17.81 43.75
CA GLN A 963 12.82 -17.81 45.18
C GLN A 963 11.70 -17.23 46.06
N ARG A 964 10.86 -16.33 45.51
CA ARG A 964 9.66 -15.81 46.18
C ARG A 964 8.44 -16.74 46.06
N GLY A 965 8.59 -17.94 45.50
CA GLY A 965 7.50 -18.91 45.33
C GLY A 965 6.64 -18.70 44.08
N THR A 966 7.09 -17.92 43.08
CA THR A 966 6.34 -17.69 41.85
C THR A 966 6.42 -18.92 40.93
N GLN A 967 5.35 -19.73 40.89
CA GLN A 967 5.29 -21.00 40.16
C GLN A 967 5.73 -20.88 38.68
N VAL A 968 5.22 -19.88 37.95
CA VAL A 968 5.59 -19.67 36.53
C VAL A 968 7.08 -19.35 36.35
N ALA A 969 7.74 -18.71 37.33
CA ALA A 969 9.17 -18.42 37.28
C ALA A 969 10.03 -19.67 37.60
N GLN A 970 9.50 -20.60 38.39
CA GLN A 970 10.12 -21.91 38.64
C GLN A 970 10.07 -22.76 37.36
N MET A 971 8.90 -22.88 36.72
CA MET A 971 8.71 -23.62 35.46
C MET A 971 9.50 -23.05 34.26
N LEU A 972 9.97 -21.80 34.34
CA LEU A 972 10.76 -21.14 33.30
C LEU A 972 12.29 -21.38 33.42
N GLU A 973 12.74 -22.16 34.40
CA GLU A 973 14.16 -22.51 34.57
C GLU A 973 14.70 -23.22 33.32
N GLY A 974 15.86 -22.77 32.82
CA GLY A 974 16.48 -23.30 31.59
C GLY A 974 15.86 -22.79 30.27
N PHE A 975 14.64 -22.25 30.27
CA PHE A 975 13.93 -21.85 29.04
C PHE A 975 14.16 -20.38 28.61
N ILE A 976 14.89 -19.58 29.40
CA ILE A 976 15.20 -18.18 29.09
C ILE A 976 16.32 -18.07 28.04
N THR A 977 15.98 -18.26 26.77
CA THR A 977 16.96 -18.24 25.66
C THR A 977 16.92 -16.97 24.83
N ARG A 978 18.04 -16.67 24.14
CA ARG A 978 18.13 -15.60 23.13
C ARG A 978 17.00 -15.68 22.10
N LYS A 979 16.67 -16.89 21.61
CA LYS A 979 15.63 -17.12 20.59
C LYS A 979 14.23 -16.72 21.07
N VAL A 980 13.93 -16.91 22.37
CA VAL A 980 12.65 -16.54 22.98
C VAL A 980 12.50 -15.02 23.08
N VAL A 981 13.56 -14.27 23.43
CA VAL A 981 13.48 -12.80 23.61
C VAL A 981 13.78 -11.97 22.36
N LYS A 982 14.56 -12.50 21.39
CA LYS A 982 15.06 -11.78 20.19
C LYS A 982 13.96 -10.95 19.50
N GLN A 983 12.85 -11.59 19.13
CA GLN A 983 11.79 -10.94 18.36
C GLN A 983 11.10 -9.81 19.15
N THR A 984 10.89 -9.99 20.45
CA THR A 984 10.28 -8.95 21.30
C THR A 984 11.22 -7.77 21.50
N VAL A 985 12.49 -8.00 21.82
CA VAL A 985 13.49 -6.91 21.92
C VAL A 985 13.59 -6.12 20.61
N MET A 986 13.73 -6.82 19.49
CA MET A 986 13.83 -6.24 18.15
C MET A 986 12.59 -5.40 17.77
N THR A 987 11.39 -5.77 18.22
CA THR A 987 10.14 -5.11 17.80
C THR A 987 9.56 -4.12 18.81
N VAL A 988 10.04 -4.10 20.06
CA VAL A 988 9.63 -3.11 21.06
C VAL A 988 10.09 -1.69 20.66
N VAL A 989 11.29 -1.54 20.09
CA VAL A 989 11.70 -0.25 19.49
C VAL A 989 10.80 0.21 18.34
N TYR A 990 10.20 -0.75 17.64
CA TYR A 990 9.22 -0.53 16.58
C TYR A 990 7.76 -0.50 17.09
N GLY A 991 7.55 -0.17 18.37
CA GLY A 991 6.24 0.13 18.95
C GLY A 991 5.40 -1.07 19.37
N VAL A 992 5.98 -2.28 19.42
CA VAL A 992 5.25 -3.46 19.93
C VAL A 992 4.88 -3.27 21.40
N THR A 993 3.60 -3.50 21.70
CA THR A 993 3.05 -3.47 23.05
C THR A 993 3.30 -4.79 23.79
N ARG A 994 3.10 -4.81 25.11
CA ARG A 994 3.16 -6.05 25.91
C ARG A 994 2.24 -7.16 25.37
N TYR A 995 1.11 -6.82 24.74
CA TYR A 995 0.26 -7.82 24.11
C TYR A 995 0.91 -8.45 22.86
N GLY A 996 1.50 -7.64 21.98
CA GLY A 996 2.19 -8.14 20.79
C GLY A 996 3.44 -8.96 21.16
N GLY A 997 4.24 -8.48 22.12
CA GLY A 997 5.39 -9.21 22.64
C GLY A 997 5.00 -10.54 23.30
N ARG A 998 3.87 -10.59 24.01
CA ARG A 998 3.33 -11.82 24.58
C ARG A 998 3.06 -12.87 23.50
N LEU A 999 2.43 -12.49 22.38
CA LEU A 999 2.15 -13.40 21.27
C LEU A 999 3.42 -13.93 20.59
N GLN A 1000 4.44 -13.08 20.45
CA GLN A 1000 5.74 -13.49 19.89
C GLN A 1000 6.43 -14.52 20.80
N ILE A 1001 6.49 -14.25 22.10
CA ILE A 1001 7.03 -15.17 23.11
C ILE A 1001 6.21 -16.46 23.17
N GLU A 1002 4.87 -16.37 23.13
CA GLU A 1002 3.97 -17.53 23.08
C GLU A 1002 4.31 -18.44 21.89
N LYS A 1003 4.51 -17.87 20.70
CA LYS A 1003 4.92 -18.63 19.51
C LYS A 1003 6.25 -19.36 19.74
N ARG A 1004 7.25 -18.68 20.31
CA ARG A 1004 8.58 -19.26 20.60
C ARG A 1004 8.55 -20.34 21.70
N LEU A 1005 7.69 -20.22 22.71
CA LEU A 1005 7.51 -21.26 23.74
C LEU A 1005 6.80 -22.50 23.18
N ARG A 1006 5.86 -22.35 22.24
CA ARG A 1006 5.20 -23.48 21.54
C ARG A 1006 6.13 -24.27 20.63
N GLU A 1007 7.30 -23.73 20.28
CA GLU A 1007 8.34 -24.41 19.50
C GLU A 1007 9.29 -25.26 20.38
N LEU A 1008 9.17 -25.16 21.72
CA LEU A 1008 9.96 -25.93 22.67
C LEU A 1008 9.14 -27.15 23.14
N THR A 1009 9.49 -28.34 22.65
CA THR A 1009 8.83 -29.60 23.00
C THR A 1009 8.89 -29.90 24.49
N ASP A 1010 10.01 -29.53 25.12
CA ASP A 1010 10.33 -29.88 26.50
C ASP A 1010 9.72 -28.88 27.50
N PHE A 1011 9.11 -27.80 27.01
CA PHE A 1011 8.45 -26.80 27.83
C PHE A 1011 7.00 -27.21 28.14
N PRO A 1012 6.55 -27.18 29.41
CA PRO A 1012 5.16 -27.46 29.81
C PRO A 1012 4.13 -26.59 29.06
N GLN A 1013 3.40 -27.20 28.12
CA GLN A 1013 2.54 -26.47 27.17
C GLN A 1013 1.32 -25.81 27.83
N GLU A 1014 0.91 -26.29 29.00
CA GLU A 1014 -0.12 -25.71 29.86
C GLU A 1014 0.29 -24.35 30.45
N PHE A 1015 1.58 -24.13 30.73
CA PHE A 1015 2.09 -22.87 31.28
C PHE A 1015 2.37 -21.79 30.22
N VAL A 1016 2.30 -22.11 28.92
CA VAL A 1016 2.64 -21.19 27.80
C VAL A 1016 1.96 -19.83 27.89
N TRP A 1017 0.68 -19.78 28.30
CA TRP A 1017 -0.03 -18.51 28.39
C TRP A 1017 0.47 -17.64 29.55
N GLU A 1018 0.65 -18.22 30.74
CA GLU A 1018 1.16 -17.51 31.92
C GLU A 1018 2.63 -17.13 31.75
N ALA A 1019 3.45 -18.04 31.25
CA ALA A 1019 4.86 -17.85 30.97
C ALA A 1019 5.09 -16.73 29.95
N SER A 1020 4.36 -16.71 28.84
CA SER A 1020 4.45 -15.61 27.86
C SER A 1020 4.06 -14.25 28.46
N HIS A 1021 3.09 -14.21 29.39
CA HIS A 1021 2.68 -12.99 30.09
C HIS A 1021 3.68 -12.54 31.17
N TYR A 1022 4.32 -13.48 31.87
CA TYR A 1022 5.41 -13.20 32.79
C TYR A 1022 6.63 -12.65 32.03
N LEU A 1023 7.11 -13.38 31.03
CA LEU A 1023 8.31 -13.04 30.26
C LEU A 1023 8.20 -11.68 29.58
N VAL A 1024 7.06 -11.34 28.95
CA VAL A 1024 6.93 -10.03 28.31
C VAL A 1024 7.00 -8.88 29.32
N ARG A 1025 6.54 -9.08 30.57
CA ARG A 1025 6.71 -8.06 31.61
C ARG A 1025 8.17 -7.90 31.99
N GLN A 1026 8.91 -9.00 32.14
CA GLN A 1026 10.33 -8.96 32.47
C GLN A 1026 11.19 -8.40 31.34
N VAL A 1027 10.96 -8.78 30.07
CA VAL A 1027 11.65 -8.20 28.91
C VAL A 1027 11.46 -6.68 28.85
N PHE A 1028 10.24 -6.17 29.03
CA PHE A 1028 9.99 -4.73 29.07
C PHE A 1028 10.66 -4.06 30.27
N LYS A 1029 10.75 -4.72 31.44
CA LYS A 1029 11.47 -4.21 32.61
C LYS A 1029 12.97 -4.13 32.35
N SER A 1030 13.57 -5.18 31.80
CA SER A 1030 14.98 -5.23 31.42
C SER A 1030 15.34 -4.10 30.45
N LEU A 1031 14.54 -3.89 29.39
CA LEU A 1031 14.75 -2.79 28.44
C LEU A 1031 14.62 -1.41 29.11
N GLN A 1032 13.73 -1.25 30.09
CA GLN A 1032 13.57 0.01 30.84
C GLN A 1032 14.71 0.30 31.82
N GLU A 1033 15.41 -0.72 32.30
CA GLU A 1033 16.61 -0.59 33.14
C GLU A 1033 17.88 -0.39 32.30
N MET A 1034 18.00 -1.07 31.15
CA MET A 1034 19.19 -1.03 30.29
C MET A 1034 19.27 0.22 29.40
N PHE A 1035 18.14 0.82 29.00
CA PHE A 1035 18.10 1.88 27.97
C PHE A 1035 17.37 3.14 28.45
N SER A 1036 18.01 3.90 29.34
CA SER A 1036 17.40 5.08 29.97
C SER A 1036 17.15 6.22 28.98
N GLY A 1037 18.10 6.50 28.07
CA GLY A 1037 17.98 7.55 27.05
C GLY A 1037 16.89 7.23 26.02
N THR A 1038 16.89 5.99 25.50
CA THR A 1038 15.84 5.44 24.63
C THR A 1038 14.45 5.64 25.23
N ARG A 1039 14.27 5.32 26.51
CA ARG A 1039 12.99 5.46 27.22
C ARG A 1039 12.54 6.92 27.32
N ALA A 1040 13.46 7.84 27.61
CA ALA A 1040 13.15 9.27 27.69
C ALA A 1040 12.67 9.82 26.34
N ILE A 1041 13.36 9.48 25.25
CA ILE A 1041 13.00 9.87 23.88
C ILE A 1041 11.66 9.25 23.47
N GLN A 1042 11.46 7.94 23.69
CA GLN A 1042 10.18 7.27 23.40
C GLN A 1042 9.00 7.93 24.14
N HIS A 1043 9.18 8.28 25.40
CA HIS A 1043 8.16 8.95 26.20
C HIS A 1043 7.87 10.37 25.66
N TRP A 1044 8.91 11.16 25.38
CA TRP A 1044 8.78 12.51 24.82
C TRP A 1044 8.05 12.52 23.47
N LEU A 1045 8.42 11.62 22.54
CA LEU A 1045 7.73 11.44 21.27
C LEU A 1045 6.27 11.03 21.50
N THR A 1046 6.01 10.02 22.35
CA THR A 1046 4.65 9.52 22.62
C THR A 1046 3.73 10.60 23.17
N GLU A 1047 4.18 11.39 24.15
CA GLU A 1047 3.37 12.46 24.75
C GLU A 1047 3.19 13.66 23.82
N SER A 1048 4.22 14.02 23.04
CA SER A 1048 4.12 15.05 22.00
C SER A 1048 3.04 14.68 20.97
N ALA A 1049 3.10 13.46 20.42
CA ALA A 1049 2.09 12.95 19.49
C ALA A 1049 0.70 12.80 20.13
N ARG A 1050 0.62 12.46 21.43
CA ARG A 1050 -0.65 12.45 22.17
C ARG A 1050 -1.26 13.84 22.16
N LEU A 1051 -0.52 14.88 22.53
CA LEU A 1051 -1.02 16.25 22.64
C LEU A 1051 -1.39 16.85 21.27
N ILE A 1052 -0.54 16.72 20.25
CA ILE A 1052 -0.83 17.14 18.86
C ILE A 1052 -2.15 16.51 18.37
N SER A 1053 -2.31 15.21 18.62
CA SER A 1053 -3.51 14.48 18.20
C SER A 1053 -4.76 14.80 19.04
N HIS A 1054 -4.64 15.24 20.29
CA HIS A 1054 -5.77 15.76 21.07
C HIS A 1054 -6.26 17.11 20.53
N MET A 1055 -5.35 17.98 20.08
CA MET A 1055 -5.69 19.25 19.44
C MET A 1055 -6.37 19.08 18.06
N GLY A 1056 -6.41 17.85 17.53
CA GLY A 1056 -7.14 17.48 16.31
C GLY A 1056 -6.29 17.42 15.05
N SER A 1057 -4.96 17.52 15.16
CA SER A 1057 -4.03 17.39 14.03
C SER A 1057 -3.39 16.01 13.97
N VAL A 1058 -3.06 15.52 12.77
CA VAL A 1058 -2.18 14.35 12.63
C VAL A 1058 -0.73 14.77 12.84
N VAL A 1059 0.15 13.82 13.21
CA VAL A 1059 1.58 14.11 13.39
C VAL A 1059 2.26 14.17 12.02
N GLU A 1060 3.03 15.23 11.82
CA GLU A 1060 3.80 15.55 10.62
C GLU A 1060 5.23 15.93 11.03
N TRP A 1061 6.24 15.54 10.24
CA TRP A 1061 7.64 15.97 10.39
C TRP A 1061 8.36 15.95 9.05
N VAL A 1062 9.61 16.39 9.01
CA VAL A 1062 10.49 16.32 7.85
C VAL A 1062 11.74 15.54 8.25
N THR A 1063 12.24 14.64 7.39
CA THR A 1063 13.49 13.91 7.65
C THR A 1063 14.72 14.82 7.51
N PRO A 1064 15.89 14.45 8.06
CA PRO A 1064 17.13 15.18 7.85
C PRO A 1064 17.55 15.33 6.37
N LEU A 1065 16.96 14.56 5.45
CA LEU A 1065 17.18 14.67 4.01
C LEU A 1065 16.20 15.60 3.27
N GLY A 1066 15.13 16.06 3.94
CA GLY A 1066 14.11 16.94 3.37
C GLY A 1066 12.77 16.27 3.01
N ILE A 1067 12.63 14.96 3.24
CA ILE A 1067 11.40 14.23 2.89
C ILE A 1067 10.29 14.56 3.90
N PRO A 1068 9.12 15.08 3.48
CA PRO A 1068 7.98 15.29 4.38
C PRO A 1068 7.31 13.96 4.72
N ILE A 1069 7.01 13.76 6.01
CA ILE A 1069 6.41 12.54 6.57
C ILE A 1069 5.14 12.91 7.33
N ILE A 1070 4.08 12.12 7.14
CA ILE A 1070 2.78 12.31 7.79
C ILE A 1070 2.19 10.98 8.24
N GLN A 1071 1.65 10.91 9.46
CA GLN A 1071 0.96 9.72 9.94
C GLN A 1071 -0.50 9.69 9.47
N PRO A 1072 -0.91 8.75 8.60
CA PRO A 1072 -2.25 8.74 7.99
C PRO A 1072 -3.37 8.32 8.95
N TYR A 1073 -3.06 8.05 10.22
CA TYR A 1073 -3.97 7.41 11.17
C TYR A 1073 -5.09 8.36 11.63
N ARG A 1074 -6.24 8.27 10.95
CA ARG A 1074 -7.47 8.98 11.30
C ARG A 1074 -8.54 8.00 11.79
N LEU A 1075 -9.54 8.51 12.50
CA LEU A 1075 -10.74 7.75 12.85
C LEU A 1075 -11.63 7.66 11.60
N GLU A 1076 -11.96 6.43 11.20
CA GLU A 1076 -12.77 6.16 10.01
C GLU A 1076 -14.20 6.69 10.24
N LEU A 1077 -14.47 7.88 9.71
CA LEU A 1077 -15.77 8.53 9.78
C LEU A 1077 -16.27 8.86 8.38
N LYS A 1078 -17.55 8.55 8.14
CA LYS A 1078 -18.26 8.55 6.84
C LYS A 1078 -17.84 7.41 5.91
N VAL A 1079 -18.38 6.23 6.19
CA VAL A 1079 -18.71 5.23 5.16
C VAL A 1079 -19.55 5.91 4.09
N LYS A 1080 -19.00 6.03 2.87
CA LYS A 1080 -19.80 6.37 1.68
C LYS A 1080 -20.21 5.08 1.00
N GLN A 1081 -21.43 5.06 0.48
CA GLN A 1081 -22.08 3.86 -0.04
C GLN A 1081 -22.37 4.04 -1.54
N VAL A 1082 -21.69 3.28 -2.40
CA VAL A 1082 -22.11 3.12 -3.81
C VAL A 1082 -23.31 2.18 -3.83
N ARG A 1083 -24.52 2.75 -3.77
CA ARG A 1083 -25.80 2.02 -3.71
C ARG A 1083 -26.12 1.25 -5.00
N GLY A 1084 -27.18 0.45 -4.97
CA GLY A 1084 -27.66 -0.37 -6.10
C GLY A 1084 -26.80 -1.60 -6.39
N GLY A 1085 -27.00 -2.23 -7.54
CA GLY A 1085 -26.18 -3.34 -8.05
C GLY A 1085 -26.32 -4.66 -7.28
N ILE A 1086 -25.33 -5.55 -7.43
CA ILE A 1086 -25.22 -6.83 -6.71
C ILE A 1086 -25.07 -6.58 -5.21
N GLN A 1087 -24.23 -5.61 -4.84
CA GLN A 1087 -24.14 -5.10 -3.48
C GLN A 1087 -23.92 -3.59 -3.44
N SER A 1088 -24.34 -3.00 -2.33
CA SER A 1088 -23.86 -1.66 -1.98
C SER A 1088 -22.41 -1.73 -1.53
N ILE A 1089 -21.48 -1.05 -2.21
CA ILE A 1089 -20.10 -0.98 -1.74
C ILE A 1089 -19.97 0.14 -0.72
N THR A 1090 -19.63 -0.23 0.51
CA THR A 1090 -19.08 0.68 1.53
C THR A 1090 -17.61 0.94 1.21
N TYR A 1091 -17.24 2.21 1.05
CA TYR A 1091 -15.85 2.64 0.99
C TYR A 1091 -15.59 3.81 1.94
N THR A 1092 -14.43 3.82 2.56
CA THR A 1092 -13.92 4.95 3.34
C THR A 1092 -13.28 5.94 2.37
N GLN A 1093 -13.73 7.19 2.35
CA GLN A 1093 -13.04 8.24 1.61
C GLN A 1093 -11.89 8.77 2.47
N ASN A 1094 -10.68 8.26 2.21
CA ASN A 1094 -9.45 8.60 2.95
C ASN A 1094 -8.85 9.98 2.62
N GLY A 1095 -9.59 10.84 1.90
CA GLY A 1095 -9.15 12.14 1.40
C GLY A 1095 -9.81 13.31 2.12
N ASP A 1096 -9.96 13.22 3.44
CA ASP A 1096 -10.66 14.22 4.24
C ASP A 1096 -9.77 14.74 5.38
N ILE A 1097 -9.17 15.92 5.17
CA ILE A 1097 -8.43 16.68 6.20
C ILE A 1097 -9.32 16.88 7.44
N SER A 1098 -10.64 16.90 7.26
CA SER A 1098 -11.66 17.03 8.32
C SER A 1098 -11.87 15.78 9.21
N GLN A 1099 -11.32 14.61 8.87
CA GLN A 1099 -11.44 13.42 9.74
C GLN A 1099 -10.55 13.56 10.98
N LYS A 1100 -11.14 13.37 12.17
CA LYS A 1100 -10.40 13.41 13.45
C LYS A 1100 -9.25 12.39 13.46
N PRO A 1101 -8.04 12.74 13.93
CA PRO A 1101 -6.95 11.80 14.13
C PRO A 1101 -7.33 10.64 15.05
N ASN A 1102 -6.77 9.44 14.80
CA ASN A 1102 -6.84 8.33 15.74
C ASN A 1102 -5.71 8.46 16.76
N THR A 1103 -5.97 9.14 17.86
CA THR A 1103 -4.99 9.44 18.93
C THR A 1103 -4.23 8.22 19.45
N ARG A 1104 -4.88 7.05 19.52
CA ARG A 1104 -4.22 5.80 19.97
C ARG A 1104 -3.16 5.35 18.97
N LYS A 1105 -3.49 5.34 17.66
CA LYS A 1105 -2.54 5.00 16.60
C LYS A 1105 -1.48 6.09 16.38
N GLN A 1106 -1.85 7.38 16.45
CA GLN A 1106 -0.92 8.52 16.31
C GLN A 1106 0.20 8.42 17.36
N LYS A 1107 -0.14 8.40 18.66
CA LYS A 1107 0.86 8.39 19.73
C LYS A 1107 1.71 7.12 19.78
N ASN A 1108 1.11 5.94 19.55
CA ASN A 1108 1.84 4.67 19.59
C ASN A 1108 2.71 4.46 18.34
N GLY A 1109 2.31 5.05 17.21
CA GLY A 1109 3.03 4.95 15.93
C GLY A 1109 4.10 6.01 15.72
N PHE A 1110 4.09 7.14 16.44
CA PHE A 1110 5.07 8.20 16.20
C PHE A 1110 6.51 7.78 16.49
N PRO A 1111 6.87 7.24 17.69
CA PRO A 1111 8.24 6.80 17.96
C PRO A 1111 8.80 5.82 16.92
N PRO A 1112 8.11 4.71 16.55
CA PRO A 1112 8.67 3.76 15.58
C PRO A 1112 8.71 4.32 14.15
N ASN A 1113 7.70 5.11 13.74
CA ASN A 1113 7.69 5.70 12.41
C ASN A 1113 8.80 6.75 12.25
N PHE A 1114 9.11 7.50 13.31
CA PHE A 1114 10.23 8.44 13.33
C PHE A 1114 11.57 7.71 13.18
N ILE A 1115 11.81 6.65 13.96
CA ILE A 1115 13.05 5.85 13.84
C ILE A 1115 13.19 5.21 12.46
N HIS A 1116 12.12 4.65 11.88
CA HIS A 1116 12.16 4.15 10.50
C HIS A 1116 12.52 5.23 9.46
N SER A 1117 12.17 6.49 9.70
CA SER A 1117 12.56 7.60 8.81
C SER A 1117 14.04 8.00 8.96
N LEU A 1118 14.68 7.68 10.10
CA LEU A 1118 16.12 7.85 10.31
C LEU A 1118 16.93 6.67 9.75
N ASP A 1119 16.45 5.43 9.91
CA ASP A 1119 16.94 4.21 9.23
C ASP A 1119 16.99 4.43 7.71
N SER A 1120 15.85 4.84 7.12
CA SER A 1120 15.77 5.25 5.71
C SER A 1120 16.76 6.36 5.34
N SER A 1121 16.88 7.41 6.16
CA SER A 1121 17.82 8.51 5.89
C SER A 1121 19.29 8.05 5.91
N HIS A 1122 19.66 7.15 6.82
CA HIS A 1122 21.01 6.56 6.90
C HIS A 1122 21.29 5.65 5.69
N MET A 1123 20.33 4.82 5.30
CA MET A 1123 20.43 3.96 4.12
C MET A 1123 20.60 4.80 2.84
N MET A 1124 19.78 5.83 2.63
CA MET A 1124 19.87 6.70 1.45
C MET A 1124 21.20 7.44 1.37
N LEU A 1125 21.70 7.98 2.50
CA LEU A 1125 23.03 8.60 2.54
C LEU A 1125 24.12 7.58 2.20
N THR A 1126 24.05 6.38 2.76
CA THR A 1126 25.04 5.32 2.49
C THR A 1126 25.03 4.94 1.01
N ALA A 1127 23.84 4.74 0.41
CA ALA A 1127 23.67 4.46 -1.01
C ALA A 1127 24.35 5.52 -1.89
N LEU A 1128 23.99 6.80 -1.71
CA LEU A 1128 24.49 7.92 -2.53
C LEU A 1128 26.02 8.06 -2.47
N HIS A 1129 26.61 7.90 -1.27
CA HIS A 1129 28.05 8.00 -1.08
C HIS A 1129 28.81 6.76 -1.59
N CYS A 1130 28.21 5.57 -1.49
CA CYS A 1130 28.70 4.36 -2.15
C CYS A 1130 28.69 4.51 -3.69
N TYR A 1131 27.65 5.12 -4.27
CA TYR A 1131 27.57 5.38 -5.71
C TYR A 1131 28.68 6.32 -6.19
N ARG A 1132 28.97 7.39 -5.45
CA ARG A 1132 30.11 8.29 -5.73
C ARG A 1132 31.47 7.58 -5.73
N LYS A 1133 31.61 6.52 -4.92
CA LYS A 1133 32.81 5.67 -4.83
C LYS A 1133 32.81 4.47 -5.81
N GLY A 1134 31.80 4.32 -6.67
CA GLY A 1134 31.76 3.27 -7.69
C GLY A 1134 31.29 1.89 -7.19
N LEU A 1135 30.49 1.85 -6.12
CA LEU A 1135 29.96 0.60 -5.56
C LEU A 1135 28.55 0.29 -6.11
N THR A 1136 28.30 -1.00 -6.33
CA THR A 1136 26.92 -1.53 -6.36
C THR A 1136 26.40 -1.58 -4.92
N PHE A 1137 25.23 -1.02 -4.66
CA PHE A 1137 24.62 -1.01 -3.33
C PHE A 1137 23.13 -1.31 -3.45
N VAL A 1138 22.64 -2.25 -2.65
CA VAL A 1138 21.21 -2.48 -2.40
C VAL A 1138 20.96 -2.68 -0.90
N SER A 1139 19.72 -2.55 -0.46
CA SER A 1139 19.35 -2.63 0.95
C SER A 1139 18.07 -3.43 1.17
N VAL A 1140 18.11 -4.39 2.09
CA VAL A 1140 16.92 -4.92 2.76
C VAL A 1140 16.77 -4.15 4.07
N HIS A 1141 16.31 -2.90 3.94
CA HIS A 1141 16.22 -1.93 5.04
C HIS A 1141 17.56 -1.74 5.78
N ASP A 1142 17.68 -2.25 7.01
CA ASP A 1142 18.84 -2.18 7.90
C ASP A 1142 19.98 -3.16 7.54
N CYS A 1143 19.78 -4.00 6.52
CA CYS A 1143 20.80 -4.90 5.96
C CYS A 1143 21.30 -4.37 4.59
N TYR A 1144 22.58 -4.02 4.51
CA TYR A 1144 23.21 -3.39 3.33
C TYR A 1144 24.07 -4.40 2.57
N TRP A 1145 23.91 -4.46 1.25
CA TRP A 1145 24.57 -5.45 0.40
C TRP A 1145 25.42 -4.78 -0.68
N THR A 1146 26.60 -5.35 -0.93
CA THR A 1146 27.53 -4.94 -1.99
C THR A 1146 28.35 -6.14 -2.47
N HIS A 1147 29.23 -5.98 -3.46
CA HIS A 1147 30.17 -7.02 -3.89
C HIS A 1147 31.20 -7.31 -2.79
N ALA A 1148 31.64 -8.56 -2.66
CA ALA A 1148 32.61 -8.96 -1.62
C ALA A 1148 33.91 -8.10 -1.60
N ALA A 1149 34.35 -7.63 -2.76
CA ALA A 1149 35.50 -6.73 -2.92
C ALA A 1149 35.33 -5.34 -2.27
N ASP A 1150 34.08 -4.89 -2.07
CA ASP A 1150 33.73 -3.52 -1.69
C ASP A 1150 33.25 -3.39 -0.22
N VAL A 1151 33.09 -4.51 0.50
CA VAL A 1151 32.48 -4.54 1.85
C VAL A 1151 33.21 -3.60 2.83
N THR A 1152 34.54 -3.57 2.79
CA THR A 1152 35.35 -2.64 3.61
C THR A 1152 35.02 -1.17 3.33
N VAL A 1153 34.81 -0.79 2.06
CA VAL A 1153 34.48 0.58 1.65
C VAL A 1153 33.03 0.93 2.00
N MET A 1154 32.09 0.00 1.79
CA MET A 1154 30.70 0.18 2.20
C MET A 1154 30.59 0.37 3.72
N ASN A 1155 31.32 -0.40 4.51
CA ASN A 1155 31.33 -0.29 5.97
C ASN A 1155 31.92 1.04 6.46
N GLN A 1156 32.97 1.56 5.81
CA GLN A 1156 33.47 2.91 6.08
C GLN A 1156 32.39 3.95 5.81
N VAL A 1157 31.78 3.94 4.62
CA VAL A 1157 30.71 4.87 4.24
C VAL A 1157 29.51 4.77 5.19
N CYS A 1158 29.07 3.56 5.53
CA CYS A 1158 27.97 3.32 6.45
C CYS A 1158 28.21 3.98 7.82
N ARG A 1159 29.39 3.79 8.42
CA ARG A 1159 29.76 4.42 9.70
C ARG A 1159 29.88 5.95 9.55
N GLU A 1160 30.55 6.43 8.50
CA GLU A 1160 30.69 7.87 8.21
C GLU A 1160 29.32 8.56 8.11
N GLN A 1161 28.38 8.00 7.35
CA GLN A 1161 27.06 8.60 7.14
C GLN A 1161 26.17 8.49 8.38
N PHE A 1162 26.28 7.42 9.19
CA PHE A 1162 25.59 7.34 10.48
C PHE A 1162 26.06 8.44 11.44
N VAL A 1163 27.38 8.64 11.53
CA VAL A 1163 27.97 9.70 12.36
C VAL A 1163 27.56 11.08 11.86
N ARG A 1164 27.60 11.34 10.55
CA ARG A 1164 27.15 12.62 9.97
C ARG A 1164 25.68 12.89 10.26
N LEU A 1165 24.80 11.90 10.04
CA LEU A 1165 23.37 12.01 10.31
C LEU A 1165 23.09 12.39 11.77
N HIS A 1166 23.64 11.62 12.73
CA HIS A 1166 23.42 11.86 14.17
C HIS A 1166 24.32 12.96 14.76
N SER A 1167 25.13 13.64 13.95
CA SER A 1167 25.79 14.90 14.32
C SER A 1167 24.92 16.13 14.06
N GLU A 1168 23.82 15.99 13.32
CA GLU A 1168 22.77 17.01 13.28
C GLU A 1168 21.95 17.01 14.58
N PRO A 1169 21.43 18.16 15.02
CA PRO A 1169 20.60 18.27 16.21
C PRO A 1169 19.16 17.80 15.94
N ILE A 1170 19.01 16.51 15.62
CA ILE A 1170 17.78 15.91 15.08
C ILE A 1170 16.56 16.12 16.00
N LEU A 1171 16.72 16.00 17.33
CA LEU A 1171 15.60 16.12 18.26
C LEU A 1171 15.19 17.59 18.46
N GLU A 1172 16.16 18.50 18.44
CA GLU A 1172 15.97 19.94 18.50
C GLU A 1172 15.33 20.47 17.22
N ASP A 1173 15.74 19.97 16.04
CA ASP A 1173 15.15 20.31 14.75
C ASP A 1173 13.69 19.81 14.65
N LEU A 1174 13.43 18.58 15.09
CA LEU A 1174 12.09 18.05 15.22
C LEU A 1174 11.27 18.91 16.19
N SER A 1175 11.81 19.24 17.37
CA SER A 1175 11.13 20.09 18.36
C SER A 1175 10.78 21.47 17.77
N ARG A 1176 11.74 22.14 17.13
CA ARG A 1176 11.53 23.43 16.45
C ARG A 1176 10.48 23.33 15.35
N PHE A 1177 10.50 22.27 14.54
CA PHE A 1177 9.50 22.02 13.51
C PHE A 1177 8.11 21.86 14.12
N LEU A 1178 7.95 20.98 15.11
CA LEU A 1178 6.66 20.68 15.75
C LEU A 1178 6.08 21.93 16.44
N VAL A 1179 6.91 22.74 17.11
CA VAL A 1179 6.46 24.01 17.72
C VAL A 1179 5.98 24.97 16.63
N ARG A 1180 6.74 25.17 15.54
CA ARG A 1180 6.33 26.05 14.43
C ARG A 1180 5.05 25.56 13.74
N ARG A 1181 4.88 24.24 13.61
CA ARG A 1181 3.78 23.60 12.86
C ARG A 1181 2.47 23.51 13.65
N PHE A 1182 2.54 23.32 14.97
CA PHE A 1182 1.39 23.00 15.82
C PHE A 1182 1.13 23.99 16.98
N CYS A 1183 2.03 24.96 17.22
CA CYS A 1183 1.86 26.01 18.24
C CYS A 1183 1.89 27.44 17.64
N PRO A 1184 0.98 27.79 16.70
CA PRO A 1184 0.89 29.16 16.17
C PRO A 1184 0.47 30.17 17.24
N GLU A 1185 0.75 31.46 17.00
CA GLU A 1185 0.41 32.52 17.96
C GLU A 1185 -1.11 32.63 18.22
N PRO A 1186 -1.52 32.91 19.47
CA PRO A 1186 -2.92 32.78 19.87
C PRO A 1186 -3.80 33.92 19.32
N GLN A 1187 -4.57 33.64 18.28
CA GLN A 1187 -5.83 34.36 18.07
C GLN A 1187 -6.79 34.03 19.22
N LYS A 1188 -7.27 35.09 19.89
CA LYS A 1188 -8.07 35.11 21.13
C LYS A 1188 -9.14 34.00 21.16
N SER A 1189 -8.82 32.86 21.78
CA SER A 1189 -9.73 31.71 21.91
C SER A 1189 -9.40 30.85 23.13
N SER A 1190 -10.36 30.04 23.58
CA SER A 1190 -10.35 29.31 24.85
C SER A 1190 -9.35 28.13 24.95
N ARG A 1191 -8.54 27.86 23.92
CA ARG A 1191 -7.57 26.73 23.89
C ARG A 1191 -6.14 27.09 24.31
N CYS A 1192 -5.93 28.27 24.90
CA CYS A 1192 -4.59 28.79 25.24
C CYS A 1192 -3.76 27.81 26.11
N TRP A 1193 -4.39 27.08 27.03
CA TRP A 1193 -3.68 26.16 27.94
C TRP A 1193 -3.16 24.89 27.24
N GLU A 1194 -3.91 24.31 26.30
CA GLU A 1194 -3.50 23.09 25.56
C GLU A 1194 -2.28 23.37 24.68
N ALA A 1195 -2.30 24.50 23.96
CA ALA A 1195 -1.19 24.95 23.13
C ALA A 1195 0.06 25.27 23.98
N SER A 1196 -0.12 25.85 25.17
CA SER A 1196 0.98 26.13 26.11
C SER A 1196 1.59 24.84 26.67
N LEU A 1197 0.76 23.85 27.04
CA LEU A 1197 1.20 22.54 27.51
C LEU A 1197 1.92 21.74 26.41
N LEU A 1198 1.41 21.78 25.17
CA LEU A 1198 2.08 21.20 24.02
C LEU A 1198 3.45 21.86 23.81
N LYS A 1199 3.51 23.20 23.76
CA LYS A 1199 4.77 23.94 23.58
C LYS A 1199 5.81 23.59 24.65
N ALA A 1200 5.40 23.56 25.93
CA ALA A 1200 6.28 23.15 27.02
C ALA A 1200 6.76 21.69 26.88
N THR A 1201 5.90 20.77 26.44
CA THR A 1201 6.26 19.36 26.20
C THR A 1201 7.25 19.23 25.04
N LEU A 1202 7.02 19.93 23.92
CA LEU A 1202 7.91 19.92 22.76
C LEU A 1202 9.28 20.54 23.10
N GLN A 1203 9.31 21.63 23.86
CA GLN A 1203 10.56 22.29 24.28
C GLN A 1203 11.34 21.50 25.34
N ALA A 1204 10.70 20.57 26.06
CA ALA A 1204 11.33 19.64 26.99
C ALA A 1204 12.05 18.47 26.27
N VAL A 1205 12.93 18.79 25.32
CA VAL A 1205 13.75 17.81 24.60
C VAL A 1205 14.62 17.03 25.60
N PRO A 1206 14.65 15.69 25.55
CA PRO A 1206 15.52 14.89 26.42
C PRO A 1206 16.99 15.26 26.22
N LYS A 1207 17.72 15.51 27.32
CA LYS A 1207 19.14 15.84 27.26
C LYS A 1207 19.95 14.60 26.79
N PRO A 1208 20.95 14.78 25.91
CA PRO A 1208 21.87 13.71 25.54
C PRO A 1208 22.76 13.32 26.73
N GLY A 1209 23.18 12.05 26.75
CA GLY A 1209 24.23 11.51 27.61
C GLY A 1209 25.65 11.82 27.09
N ALA A 1210 26.61 11.02 27.53
CA ALA A 1210 28.05 11.26 27.36
C ALA A 1210 28.73 10.40 26.28
N PHE A 1211 27.99 9.63 25.47
CA PHE A 1211 28.59 8.83 24.40
C PHE A 1211 29.16 9.72 23.29
N ASP A 1212 30.44 9.52 22.95
CA ASP A 1212 31.05 10.13 21.78
C ASP A 1212 30.69 9.36 20.50
N LEU A 1213 29.98 10.05 19.61
CA LEU A 1213 29.49 9.49 18.35
C LEU A 1213 30.62 9.14 17.37
N GLU A 1214 31.76 9.84 17.43
CA GLU A 1214 32.88 9.60 16.51
C GLU A 1214 33.46 8.19 16.63
N ARG A 1215 33.34 7.57 17.82
CA ARG A 1215 33.74 6.18 18.08
C ARG A 1215 33.08 5.16 17.14
N VAL A 1216 31.90 5.44 16.59
CA VAL A 1216 31.22 4.55 15.62
C VAL A 1216 32.05 4.32 14.36
N LYS A 1217 32.88 5.27 13.92
CA LYS A 1217 33.79 5.11 12.76
C LYS A 1217 34.80 3.96 12.95
N HIS A 1218 35.12 3.64 14.19
CA HIS A 1218 36.06 2.58 14.57
C HIS A 1218 35.38 1.28 15.02
N SER A 1219 34.04 1.21 15.03
CA SER A 1219 33.31 0.03 15.50
C SER A 1219 33.15 -1.03 14.41
N THR A 1220 33.95 -2.10 14.52
CA THR A 1220 33.91 -3.26 13.61
C THR A 1220 32.50 -3.86 13.50
N TYR A 1221 31.80 -4.07 14.62
CA TYR A 1221 30.53 -4.81 14.68
C TYR A 1221 29.27 -3.92 14.63
N PHE A 1222 29.42 -2.63 14.30
CA PHE A 1222 28.29 -1.72 14.11
C PHE A 1222 27.30 -2.25 13.05
N PHE A 1223 27.85 -2.61 11.88
CA PHE A 1223 27.25 -3.40 10.81
C PHE A 1223 28.26 -4.52 10.49
N SER A 1224 27.87 -5.80 10.53
CA SER A 1224 28.79 -6.95 10.35
C SER A 1224 28.12 -8.25 9.93
#